data_AF-A0A853KCD8-F1
#
_entry.id   AF-A0A853KCD8-F1
#
_cell.length_a   1.000
_cell.length_b   1.000
_cell.length_c   1.000
_cell.angle_alpha   90.00
_cell.angle_beta   90.00
_cell.angle_gamma   90.00
#
_symmetry.space_group_name_H-M   'P 1'
#
loop_
_entity.id
_entity.type
_entity.pdbx_description
1 polymer ?
#
loop_
_entity_poly.entity_id
_entity_poly.type
_entity_poly.pdbx_seq_one_letter_code
_entity_poly.pdbx_strand_id
1 'polypeptide(L)'
;MAGGSLIDIDQENGVLVVKNARRLNIRVQVLRLTICSIAFLSITPCHAHAHAEKSTLATLSPKPQMIYLSGKDFTIDIPIRVVIGRNVSTENATLFREILSPYPSFVPIKKDRADSKDQIKAVLLHVSDLSLVNRETKEMGVSFHAVPVREGYILMIGYDVHGHKQIVIVGADPSGIYYGEQTLSQILGNERRRTRIPAALLWDWPTLSYRGIIEGFYGKPWSQAKRMHLIEFCSHQKMNTYVYAPKDDPFHRNLWRIPYSPATQKELGQLISFTRQHHMRFVFALSPGNSVSYTSETDLLAMIQKNQAMWDEGVRDFAIFFDDIGHHLTHPVDRARFGNDSGALARAQADFLNQFYTRFIQTHPGAELITVPTDYYQSGHTPYRDQFAREVNKHVSICWTGDGVIAKSVSVKDLTLAKKIFRHPLLLWDNYPVNDYLPSRLFLGPLEGRAGNLGDQGLVGMISNPMIEAEASKIALHTIADYTWNPLGYNAKQAWENALRDIGGRAYTSLRLFAWANRSSPIARIDAPSRLDHKLSEFLSAYRAGKHSKLDLVADDVRGELQSLQNVPKDLALHMNNPDFIQEMLPWFRVMSKNAFLSQVALEMLLAQRDGDLRKVEKLRNIIQHQKVDNIKPVVVPMPELRNFMREACAENDRWMGQESHMRHLNRWFLTLLQASVRAAR
;
A
#
# COMPACT_ATOMS: atom_id res chain seq x y z
N MET A 1 34.28 3.54 -38.48
CA MET A 1 33.16 4.31 -39.08
C MET A 1 32.29 3.28 -39.80
N ALA A 2 31.04 2.97 -39.47
CA ALA A 2 29.98 3.67 -38.74
C ALA A 2 29.58 2.92 -37.45
N GLY A 3 29.44 3.65 -36.34
CA GLY A 3 28.85 3.16 -35.11
C GLY A 3 27.36 3.52 -35.10
N GLY A 4 26.49 2.54 -35.36
CA GLY A 4 25.05 2.68 -35.13
C GLY A 4 24.75 2.47 -33.65
N SER A 5 23.87 3.31 -33.08
CA SER A 5 23.35 3.11 -31.72
C SER A 5 22.62 1.77 -31.63
N LEU A 6 22.80 1.06 -30.51
CA LEU A 6 22.15 -0.24 -30.28
C LEU A 6 20.68 -0.08 -29.86
N ILE A 7 20.32 1.08 -29.30
CA ILE A 7 18.97 1.45 -28.89
C ILE A 7 18.80 2.95 -29.13
N ASP A 8 17.82 3.31 -29.96
CA ASP A 8 17.44 4.68 -30.28
C ASP A 8 16.13 5.01 -29.57
N ILE A 9 16.08 6.12 -28.85
CA ILE A 9 14.98 6.45 -27.94
C ILE A 9 14.54 7.90 -28.20
N ASP A 10 13.50 8.08 -29.02
CA ASP A 10 12.99 9.41 -29.41
C ASP A 10 11.61 9.71 -28.76
N GLN A 11 11.36 10.97 -28.45
CA GLN A 11 10.13 11.48 -27.83
C GLN A 11 9.21 12.13 -28.89
N GLU A 12 8.67 11.35 -29.82
CA GLU A 12 7.52 11.80 -30.62
C GLU A 12 6.36 10.79 -30.53
N ASN A 13 5.26 11.23 -29.92
CA ASN A 13 3.93 10.59 -29.95
C ASN A 13 3.76 9.20 -29.29
N GLY A 14 4.56 8.85 -28.30
CA GLY A 14 4.24 7.72 -27.40
C GLY A 14 4.30 6.32 -28.05
N VAL A 15 4.98 6.17 -29.19
CA VAL A 15 5.27 4.86 -29.81
C VAL A 15 6.73 4.79 -30.23
N LEU A 16 7.48 3.86 -29.65
CA LEU A 16 8.90 3.62 -29.97
C LEU A 16 9.08 2.48 -30.97
N VAL A 17 9.81 2.76 -32.06
CA VAL A 17 10.25 1.77 -33.06
C VAL A 17 11.66 1.30 -32.74
N VAL A 18 11.81 0.05 -32.27
CA VAL A 18 13.13 -0.58 -32.11
C VAL A 18 13.61 -1.08 -33.48
N LYS A 19 14.60 -0.42 -34.08
CA LYS A 19 15.36 -0.99 -35.21
C LYS A 19 16.37 -1.99 -34.64
N ASN A 20 16.18 -3.28 -34.95
CA ASN A 20 17.05 -4.44 -34.63
C ASN A 20 16.81 -5.22 -33.32
N ALA A 21 15.55 -5.46 -32.94
CA ALA A 21 15.21 -6.68 -32.22
C ALA A 21 14.60 -7.68 -33.21
N ARG A 22 15.21 -8.87 -33.38
CA ARG A 22 14.57 -9.98 -34.11
C ARG A 22 13.20 -10.23 -33.47
N ARG A 23 12.13 -9.83 -34.16
CA ARG A 23 10.74 -10.08 -33.77
C ARG A 23 10.54 -11.60 -33.68
N LEU A 24 10.40 -12.14 -32.47
CA LEU A 24 9.66 -13.39 -32.30
C LEU A 24 8.16 -13.04 -32.45
N ASN A 25 7.67 -13.12 -33.68
CA ASN A 25 6.23 -13.09 -33.95
C ASN A 25 5.63 -14.41 -33.43
N ILE A 26 4.99 -14.40 -32.27
CA ILE A 26 4.09 -15.49 -31.86
C ILE A 26 2.68 -15.10 -32.32
N ARG A 27 2.28 -15.61 -33.48
CA ARG A 27 0.88 -15.67 -33.91
C ARG A 27 0.16 -16.69 -33.04
N VAL A 28 -0.90 -16.26 -32.38
CA VAL A 28 -1.87 -17.14 -31.71
C VAL A 28 -2.65 -17.89 -32.78
N GLN A 29 -2.50 -19.20 -32.86
CA GLN A 29 -3.41 -20.10 -33.55
C GLN A 29 -3.94 -21.15 -32.56
N VAL A 30 -5.26 -21.24 -32.52
CA VAL A 30 -6.06 -22.24 -31.80
C VAL A 30 -6.10 -23.52 -32.64
N LEU A 31 -5.63 -24.68 -32.13
CA LEU A 31 -6.35 -25.98 -32.19
C LEU A 31 -5.57 -27.18 -31.58
N ARG A 32 -6.30 -27.97 -30.78
CA ARG A 32 -6.33 -29.45 -30.59
C ARG A 32 -5.07 -30.27 -30.23
N LEU A 33 -5.17 -30.85 -29.02
CA LEU A 33 -4.87 -32.24 -28.61
C LEU A 33 -4.19 -33.16 -29.64
N THR A 34 -3.03 -33.72 -29.28
CA THR A 34 -2.72 -35.16 -29.40
C THR A 34 -1.64 -35.56 -28.39
N ILE A 35 -1.83 -36.72 -27.77
CA ILE A 35 -0.98 -37.40 -26.80
C ILE A 35 0.27 -37.98 -27.49
N CYS A 36 1.45 -37.82 -26.90
CA CYS A 36 2.56 -38.77 -27.06
C CYS A 36 3.46 -38.75 -25.82
N SER A 37 3.71 -39.94 -25.29
CA SER A 37 4.42 -40.22 -24.06
C SER A 37 5.92 -40.47 -24.28
N ILE A 38 6.70 -40.28 -23.20
CA ILE A 38 8.03 -40.86 -22.88
C ILE A 38 9.28 -40.15 -23.43
N ALA A 39 10.06 -39.52 -22.53
CA ALA A 39 11.37 -40.02 -22.09
C ALA A 39 11.97 -39.13 -20.98
N PHE A 40 12.25 -39.73 -19.82
CA PHE A 40 13.04 -39.14 -18.74
C PHE A 40 14.52 -39.05 -19.18
N LEU A 41 15.11 -37.86 -19.10
CA LEU A 41 16.56 -37.70 -19.05
C LEU A 41 16.89 -36.62 -18.01
N SER A 42 17.52 -37.10 -16.95
CA SER A 42 18.03 -36.36 -15.80
C SER A 42 19.10 -35.36 -16.27
N ILE A 43 18.82 -34.06 -16.11
CA ILE A 43 19.82 -32.99 -16.21
C ILE A 43 19.77 -32.20 -14.90
N THR A 44 20.91 -32.16 -14.22
CA THR A 44 21.21 -31.36 -13.02
C THR A 44 20.89 -29.86 -13.20
N PRO A 45 20.57 -29.13 -12.11
CA PRO A 45 19.85 -27.87 -12.19
C PRO A 45 20.77 -26.68 -12.53
N CYS A 46 20.64 -26.13 -13.73
CA CYS A 46 21.18 -24.81 -14.09
C CYS A 46 20.07 -23.80 -14.48
N HIS A 47 18.80 -24.08 -14.12
CA HIS A 47 17.65 -23.25 -14.48
C HIS A 47 17.06 -22.41 -13.33
N ALA A 48 17.49 -22.62 -12.08
CA ALA A 48 16.94 -21.89 -10.94
C ALA A 48 17.39 -20.41 -10.88
N HIS A 49 18.61 -20.09 -11.35
CA HIS A 49 19.19 -18.75 -11.19
C HIS A 49 18.78 -17.76 -12.28
N ALA A 50 18.66 -18.18 -13.54
CA ALA A 50 18.13 -17.34 -14.62
C ALA A 50 16.64 -16.96 -14.38
N HIS A 51 15.90 -17.81 -13.65
CA HIS A 51 14.53 -17.53 -13.23
C HIS A 51 14.46 -16.52 -12.08
N ALA A 52 15.46 -16.53 -11.18
CA ALA A 52 15.59 -15.56 -10.09
C ALA A 52 15.95 -14.15 -10.61
N GLU A 53 16.78 -14.05 -11.66
CA GLU A 53 17.18 -12.77 -12.29
C GLU A 53 16.01 -12.05 -12.99
N LYS A 54 15.18 -12.80 -13.74
CA LYS A 54 13.88 -12.29 -14.23
C LYS A 54 12.89 -11.99 -13.11
N SER A 55 13.08 -12.58 -11.93
CA SER A 55 12.18 -12.39 -10.78
C SER A 55 12.44 -11.06 -10.05
N THR A 56 13.70 -10.63 -9.87
CA THR A 56 14.03 -9.41 -9.11
C THR A 56 13.46 -8.16 -9.78
N LEU A 57 13.61 -8.04 -11.11
CA LEU A 57 13.04 -6.92 -11.87
C LEU A 57 11.51 -6.98 -11.97
N ALA A 58 10.93 -8.18 -11.88
CA ALA A 58 9.48 -8.36 -11.85
C ALA A 58 8.85 -8.00 -10.49
N THR A 59 9.65 -7.94 -9.42
CA THR A 59 9.20 -7.59 -8.06
C THR A 59 9.47 -6.13 -7.68
N LEU A 60 10.06 -5.32 -8.57
CA LEU A 60 10.27 -3.89 -8.31
C LEU A 60 8.94 -3.19 -8.00
N SER A 61 8.95 -2.34 -6.98
CA SER A 61 7.80 -1.55 -6.59
C SER A 61 8.22 -0.16 -6.12
N PRO A 62 7.64 0.93 -6.65
CA PRO A 62 6.71 0.94 -7.76
C PRO A 62 7.31 0.39 -9.06
N LYS A 63 6.46 -0.27 -9.86
CA LYS A 63 6.82 -0.88 -11.13
C LYS A 63 7.30 0.18 -12.11
N PRO A 64 8.54 0.08 -12.63
CA PRO A 64 9.06 1.05 -13.57
C PRO A 64 8.21 1.18 -14.84
N GLN A 65 8.17 2.37 -15.43
CA GLN A 65 7.47 2.63 -16.70
C GLN A 65 8.05 1.76 -17.83
N MET A 66 9.38 1.72 -17.96
CA MET A 66 10.06 0.92 -18.97
C MET A 66 11.31 0.23 -18.43
N ILE A 67 11.48 -1.04 -18.82
CA ILE A 67 12.64 -1.88 -18.50
C ILE A 67 13.09 -2.59 -19.78
N TYR A 68 14.36 -2.43 -20.14
CA TYR A 68 15.01 -3.14 -21.24
C TYR A 68 16.09 -4.06 -20.68
N LEU A 69 15.96 -5.37 -20.91
CA LEU A 69 16.95 -6.36 -20.50
C LEU A 69 18.02 -6.52 -21.58
N SER A 70 19.29 -6.38 -21.22
CA SER A 70 20.41 -6.65 -22.13
C SER A 70 20.89 -8.12 -22.07
N GLY A 71 20.54 -8.84 -20.99
CA GLY A 71 20.81 -10.27 -20.82
C GLY A 71 22.25 -10.62 -20.40
N LYS A 72 23.12 -9.64 -20.21
CA LYS A 72 24.50 -9.82 -19.73
C LYS A 72 24.63 -9.41 -18.28
N ASP A 73 23.99 -10.16 -17.39
CA ASP A 73 24.03 -9.89 -15.95
C ASP A 73 25.46 -10.05 -15.40
N PHE A 74 25.79 -9.30 -14.35
CA PHE A 74 27.12 -9.39 -13.75
C PHE A 74 27.07 -9.45 -12.22
N THR A 75 28.15 -9.98 -11.65
CA THR A 75 28.32 -10.09 -10.20
C THR A 75 29.12 -8.91 -9.65
N ILE A 76 28.69 -8.36 -8.52
CA ILE A 76 29.48 -7.39 -7.74
C ILE A 76 30.53 -8.17 -6.93
N ASP A 77 31.70 -8.38 -7.53
CA ASP A 77 32.81 -9.15 -6.95
C ASP A 77 34.19 -8.50 -7.08
N ILE A 78 34.25 -7.30 -7.65
CA ILE A 78 35.45 -6.49 -7.80
C ILE A 78 35.22 -5.07 -7.24
N PRO A 79 36.28 -4.28 -6.97
CA PRO A 79 36.13 -2.99 -6.33
C PRO A 79 35.19 -2.02 -7.03
N ILE A 80 34.36 -1.29 -6.27
CA ILE A 80 33.45 -0.28 -6.82
C ILE A 80 34.11 1.10 -6.76
N ARG A 81 34.21 1.78 -7.90
CA ARG A 81 34.61 3.18 -8.03
C ARG A 81 33.37 4.06 -8.15
N VAL A 82 33.22 5.03 -7.26
CA VAL A 82 32.09 5.98 -7.30
C VAL A 82 32.49 7.28 -8.02
N VAL A 83 31.68 7.71 -8.97
CA VAL A 83 31.79 8.99 -9.69
C VAL A 83 30.51 9.78 -9.45
N ILE A 84 30.64 10.97 -8.86
CA ILE A 84 29.51 11.87 -8.58
C ILE A 84 29.61 13.10 -9.49
N GLY A 85 28.53 13.41 -10.19
CA GLY A 85 28.37 14.61 -11.00
C GLY A 85 28.50 15.90 -10.19
N ARG A 86 28.73 17.03 -10.87
CA ARG A 86 28.97 18.31 -10.19
C ARG A 86 27.69 18.89 -9.60
N ASN A 87 26.56 18.61 -10.23
CA ASN A 87 25.26 19.15 -9.86
C ASN A 87 24.43 18.20 -8.99
N VAL A 88 25.05 17.15 -8.44
CA VAL A 88 24.40 16.22 -7.51
C VAL A 88 24.49 16.78 -6.08
N SER A 89 23.37 16.72 -5.34
CA SER A 89 23.31 17.16 -3.94
C SER A 89 24.22 16.32 -3.03
N THR A 90 24.60 16.88 -1.88
CA THR A 90 25.40 16.15 -0.88
C THR A 90 24.62 14.97 -0.31
N GLU A 91 23.30 15.15 -0.13
CA GLU A 91 22.37 14.17 0.40
C GLU A 91 22.28 12.95 -0.53
N ASN A 92 22.01 13.16 -1.83
CA ASN A 92 22.01 12.07 -2.81
C ASN A 92 23.39 11.41 -2.91
N ALA A 93 24.47 12.19 -2.95
CA ALA A 93 25.82 11.61 -3.00
C ALA A 93 26.16 10.77 -1.76
N THR A 94 25.55 11.05 -0.61
CA THR A 94 25.73 10.29 0.63
C THR A 94 24.94 9.00 0.57
N LEU A 95 23.65 9.07 0.23
CA LEU A 95 22.79 7.89 0.08
C LEU A 95 23.36 6.88 -0.92
N PHE A 96 23.83 7.34 -2.09
CA PHE A 96 24.42 6.45 -3.10
C PHE A 96 25.62 5.66 -2.55
N ARG A 97 26.47 6.32 -1.75
CA ARG A 97 27.60 5.66 -1.10
C ARG A 97 27.13 4.67 -0.04
N GLU A 98 26.10 5.01 0.73
CA GLU A 98 25.51 4.12 1.75
C GLU A 98 24.86 2.87 1.13
N ILE A 99 24.22 3.00 -0.02
CA ILE A 99 23.67 1.86 -0.77
C ILE A 99 24.80 0.89 -1.19
N LEU A 100 25.96 1.42 -1.56
CA LEU A 100 27.08 0.62 -2.06
C LEU A 100 28.05 0.15 -0.97
N SER A 101 28.12 0.83 0.19
CA SER A 101 29.10 0.59 1.26
C SER A 101 29.11 -0.81 1.88
N PRO A 102 27.99 -1.57 1.94
CA PRO A 102 28.04 -2.90 2.56
C PRO A 102 28.71 -3.96 1.69
N TYR A 103 28.99 -3.67 0.41
CA TYR A 103 29.73 -4.60 -0.43
C TYR A 103 31.19 -4.62 0.03
N PRO A 104 31.79 -5.79 0.33
CA PRO A 104 33.19 -5.89 0.77
C PRO A 104 34.19 -5.31 -0.24
N SER A 105 33.79 -5.23 -1.52
CA SER A 105 34.57 -4.63 -2.59
C SER A 105 34.40 -3.11 -2.69
N PHE A 106 33.53 -2.49 -1.91
CA PHE A 106 33.41 -1.04 -1.88
C PHE A 106 34.71 -0.41 -1.33
N VAL A 107 35.47 0.22 -2.23
CA VAL A 107 36.63 1.03 -1.86
C VAL A 107 36.29 2.45 -2.28
N PRO A 108 36.20 3.42 -1.36
CA PRO A 108 35.99 4.81 -1.74
C PRO A 108 37.22 5.33 -2.50
N ILE A 109 37.22 5.18 -3.82
CA ILE A 109 38.33 5.61 -4.67
C ILE A 109 38.25 7.14 -4.82
N LYS A 110 39.36 7.82 -4.48
CA LYS A 110 39.55 9.26 -4.72
C LYS A 110 39.62 9.55 -6.23
N LYS A 111 39.22 10.77 -6.63
CA LYS A 111 39.37 11.31 -8.00
C LYS A 111 40.80 11.04 -8.52
N ASP A 112 40.92 10.71 -9.81
CA ASP A 112 42.17 10.52 -10.59
C ASP A 112 42.75 9.11 -10.84
N ARG A 113 41.94 8.04 -10.84
CA ARG A 113 42.34 6.79 -11.53
C ARG A 113 41.66 6.67 -12.90
N ALA A 114 42.35 6.08 -13.89
CA ALA A 114 41.75 5.73 -15.17
C ALA A 114 40.79 4.53 -15.00
N ASP A 115 39.81 4.40 -15.90
CA ASP A 115 38.91 3.25 -15.91
C ASP A 115 39.70 1.96 -16.17
N SER A 116 39.35 0.88 -15.46
CA SER A 116 40.02 -0.41 -15.50
C SER A 116 39.00 -1.55 -15.45
N LYS A 117 39.34 -2.68 -16.09
CA LYS A 117 38.58 -3.94 -16.03
C LYS A 117 38.47 -4.51 -14.61
N ASP A 118 39.35 -4.10 -13.71
CA ASP A 118 39.41 -4.60 -12.33
C ASP A 118 38.49 -3.82 -11.37
N GLN A 119 37.60 -2.96 -11.88
CA GLN A 119 36.67 -2.16 -11.07
C GLN A 119 35.27 -2.08 -11.71
N ILE A 120 34.24 -1.91 -10.87
CA ILE A 120 32.89 -1.52 -11.29
C ILE A 120 32.79 0.00 -11.19
N LYS A 121 32.44 0.67 -12.29
CA LYS A 121 32.21 2.12 -12.32
C LYS A 121 30.76 2.40 -11.91
N ALA A 122 30.53 3.08 -10.79
CA ALA A 122 29.22 3.49 -10.31
C ALA A 122 29.09 5.02 -10.41
N VAL A 123 28.17 5.51 -11.24
CA VAL A 123 28.06 6.92 -11.61
C VAL A 123 26.70 7.48 -11.21
N LEU A 124 26.69 8.63 -10.55
CA LEU A 124 25.48 9.36 -10.17
C LEU A 124 25.51 10.76 -10.78
N LEU A 125 24.50 11.10 -11.58
CA LEU A 125 24.45 12.33 -12.36
C LEU A 125 23.11 13.05 -12.20
N HIS A 126 23.19 14.38 -12.20
CA HIS A 126 22.05 15.24 -12.47
C HIS A 126 21.98 15.53 -13.98
N VAL A 127 20.79 15.61 -14.56
CA VAL A 127 20.60 15.80 -16.02
C VAL A 127 21.29 17.05 -16.57
N SER A 128 21.45 18.11 -15.75
CA SER A 128 22.14 19.34 -16.15
C SER A 128 23.63 19.16 -16.44
N ASP A 129 24.25 18.06 -16.00
CA ASP A 129 25.64 17.71 -16.31
C ASP A 129 25.79 17.08 -17.71
N LEU A 130 25.22 17.73 -18.75
CA LEU A 130 25.05 17.17 -20.11
C LEU A 130 26.32 16.56 -20.71
N SER A 131 27.48 17.18 -20.50
CA SER A 131 28.76 16.66 -21.02
C SER A 131 29.15 15.31 -20.41
N LEU A 132 28.83 15.08 -19.14
CA LEU A 132 29.10 13.83 -18.46
C LEU A 132 27.98 12.82 -18.76
N VAL A 133 26.72 13.26 -18.77
CA VAL A 133 25.59 12.41 -19.17
C VAL A 133 25.79 11.84 -20.58
N ASN A 134 26.10 12.67 -21.57
CA ASN A 134 26.32 12.24 -22.96
C ASN A 134 27.50 11.27 -23.10
N ARG A 135 28.53 11.43 -22.28
CA ARG A 135 29.70 10.54 -22.27
C ARG A 135 29.33 9.17 -21.71
N GLU A 136 28.78 9.14 -20.50
CA GLU A 136 28.50 7.91 -19.77
C GLU A 136 27.38 7.10 -20.45
N THR A 137 26.37 7.75 -21.02
CA THR A 137 25.32 7.07 -21.80
C THR A 137 25.84 6.50 -23.11
N LYS A 138 26.68 7.25 -23.83
CA LYS A 138 27.35 6.75 -25.05
C LYS A 138 28.30 5.60 -24.75
N GLU A 139 29.04 5.67 -23.65
CA GLU A 139 29.86 4.56 -23.15
C GLU A 139 29.02 3.32 -22.86
N MET A 140 27.79 3.47 -22.36
CA MET A 140 26.83 2.39 -22.18
C MET A 140 26.10 1.96 -23.48
N GLY A 141 26.44 2.54 -24.64
CA GLY A 141 25.82 2.23 -25.93
C GLY A 141 24.39 2.76 -26.08
N VAL A 142 23.98 3.71 -25.22
CA VAL A 142 22.66 4.34 -25.21
C VAL A 142 22.76 5.74 -25.80
N SER A 143 21.91 6.07 -26.77
CA SER A 143 21.80 7.44 -27.26
C SER A 143 20.91 8.24 -26.32
N PHE A 144 21.50 9.16 -25.56
CA PHE A 144 20.77 10.02 -24.65
C PHE A 144 20.11 11.17 -25.39
N HIS A 145 18.79 11.24 -25.28
CA HIS A 145 17.98 12.33 -25.83
C HIS A 145 17.44 13.22 -24.70
N ALA A 146 16.87 12.61 -23.65
CA ALA A 146 16.38 13.30 -22.46
C ALA A 146 16.24 12.35 -21.26
N VAL A 147 16.25 12.91 -20.04
CA VAL A 147 15.65 12.25 -18.86
C VAL A 147 14.14 12.57 -18.89
N PRO A 148 13.25 11.71 -18.33
CA PRO A 148 11.82 12.01 -18.31
C PRO A 148 11.49 13.29 -17.54
N VAL A 149 10.20 13.60 -17.45
CA VAL A 149 9.62 14.69 -16.65
C VAL A 149 10.16 14.76 -15.22
N ARG A 150 9.82 15.84 -14.48
CA ARG A 150 10.12 16.03 -13.04
C ARG A 150 9.98 14.70 -12.26
N GLU A 151 10.91 14.44 -11.34
CA GLU A 151 11.06 13.20 -10.58
C GLU A 151 11.45 11.94 -11.39
N GLY A 152 11.65 12.08 -12.70
CA GLY A 152 12.08 11.00 -13.58
C GLY A 152 13.58 10.70 -13.50
N TYR A 153 13.97 9.49 -13.89
CA TYR A 153 15.35 9.05 -13.93
C TYR A 153 15.61 7.97 -14.99
N ILE A 154 16.89 7.78 -15.30
CA ILE A 154 17.42 6.65 -16.05
C ILE A 154 18.36 5.87 -15.12
N LEU A 155 18.22 4.55 -15.07
CA LEU A 155 19.15 3.65 -14.40
C LEU A 155 19.69 2.63 -15.43
N MET A 156 21.00 2.62 -15.62
CA MET A 156 21.69 1.67 -16.49
C MET A 156 22.58 0.77 -15.66
N ILE A 157 22.44 -0.54 -15.83
CA ILE A 157 23.28 -1.57 -15.23
C ILE A 157 23.76 -2.47 -16.37
N GLY A 158 25.07 -2.62 -16.53
CA GLY A 158 25.59 -3.50 -17.56
C GLY A 158 27.07 -3.30 -17.82
N TYR A 159 27.43 -3.30 -19.10
CA TYR A 159 28.80 -3.15 -19.57
C TYR A 159 28.91 -1.96 -20.51
N ASP A 160 30.00 -1.20 -20.39
CA ASP A 160 30.36 -0.18 -21.37
C ASP A 160 30.81 -0.81 -22.71
N VAL A 161 31.04 0.03 -23.71
CA VAL A 161 31.55 -0.37 -25.05
C VAL A 161 32.93 -1.04 -25.02
N HIS A 162 33.67 -0.92 -23.91
CA HIS A 162 34.97 -1.54 -23.68
C HIS A 162 34.88 -2.85 -22.86
N GLY A 163 33.68 -3.23 -22.41
CA GLY A 163 33.41 -4.42 -21.62
C GLY A 163 33.65 -4.25 -20.12
N HIS A 164 33.70 -3.04 -19.59
CA HIS A 164 33.81 -2.75 -18.16
C HIS A 164 32.44 -2.74 -17.49
N LYS A 165 32.33 -3.28 -16.28
CA LYS A 165 31.08 -3.29 -15.51
C LYS A 165 30.72 -1.88 -15.05
N GLN A 166 29.48 -1.47 -15.26
CA GLN A 166 29.05 -0.11 -14.95
C GLN A 166 27.60 -0.04 -14.44
N ILE A 167 27.38 0.88 -13.50
CA ILE A 167 26.07 1.29 -12.98
C ILE A 167 25.99 2.81 -13.14
N VAL A 168 24.96 3.33 -13.81
CA VAL A 168 24.77 4.78 -14.00
C VAL A 168 23.34 5.16 -13.65
N ILE A 169 23.19 6.17 -12.78
CA ILE A 169 21.91 6.85 -12.51
C ILE A 169 21.99 8.27 -13.04
N VAL A 170 20.99 8.67 -13.82
CA VAL A 170 20.78 10.05 -14.26
C VAL A 170 19.39 10.50 -13.85
N GLY A 171 19.27 11.45 -12.92
CA GLY A 171 18.00 11.99 -12.47
C GLY A 171 17.67 13.37 -13.07
N ALA A 172 16.37 13.65 -13.24
CA ALA A 172 15.87 14.93 -13.76
C ALA A 172 16.05 16.07 -12.75
N ASP A 173 15.96 15.74 -11.47
CA ASP A 173 16.06 16.61 -10.30
C ASP A 173 16.54 15.78 -9.08
N PRO A 174 16.77 16.38 -7.90
CA PRO A 174 17.20 15.63 -6.73
C PRO A 174 16.27 14.48 -6.32
N SER A 175 14.96 14.60 -6.55
CA SER A 175 14.00 13.53 -6.27
C SER A 175 14.09 12.39 -7.29
N GLY A 176 14.29 12.70 -8.57
CA GLY A 176 14.54 11.69 -9.59
C GLY A 176 15.82 10.89 -9.31
N ILE A 177 16.88 11.56 -8.85
CA ILE A 177 18.09 10.87 -8.39
C ILE A 177 17.75 9.93 -7.24
N TYR A 178 17.09 10.44 -6.19
CA TYR A 178 16.67 9.64 -5.04
C TYR A 178 15.83 8.41 -5.43
N TYR A 179 14.87 8.55 -6.35
CA TYR A 179 14.05 7.44 -6.82
C TYR A 179 14.82 6.42 -7.67
N GLY A 180 15.84 6.85 -8.41
CA GLY A 180 16.81 5.97 -9.05
C GLY A 180 17.64 5.17 -8.04
N GLU A 181 18.06 5.82 -6.96
CA GLU A 181 18.77 5.19 -5.84
C GLU A 181 17.88 4.16 -5.12
N GLN A 182 16.60 4.46 -4.88
CA GLN A 182 15.65 3.49 -4.31
C GLN A 182 15.50 2.24 -5.19
N THR A 183 15.41 2.44 -6.50
CA THR A 183 15.30 1.34 -7.46
C THR A 183 16.56 0.49 -7.49
N LEU A 184 17.74 1.13 -7.47
CA LEU A 184 19.01 0.42 -7.34
C LEU A 184 19.07 -0.38 -6.02
N SER A 185 18.64 0.22 -4.90
CA SER A 185 18.58 -0.46 -3.60
C SER A 185 17.74 -1.73 -3.64
N GLN A 186 16.56 -1.69 -4.29
CA GLN A 186 15.72 -2.88 -4.49
C GLN A 186 16.38 -3.95 -5.36
N ILE A 187 17.07 -3.56 -6.43
CA ILE A 187 17.80 -4.50 -7.31
C ILE A 187 18.94 -5.18 -6.54
N LEU A 188 19.64 -4.44 -5.69
CA LEU A 188 20.75 -4.95 -4.89
C LEU A 188 20.27 -5.85 -3.73
N GLY A 189 19.06 -5.61 -3.23
CA GLY A 189 18.47 -6.34 -2.11
C GLY A 189 19.27 -6.25 -0.81
N ASN A 190 18.95 -7.15 0.11
CA ASN A 190 19.50 -7.16 1.48
C ASN A 190 20.75 -8.04 1.65
N GLU A 191 20.99 -8.99 0.76
CA GLU A 191 22.16 -9.89 0.83
C GLU A 191 23.35 -9.31 0.04
N ARG A 192 24.24 -8.57 0.70
CA ARG A 192 25.30 -7.74 0.04
C ARG A 192 26.71 -8.35 0.06
N ARG A 193 26.86 -9.66 -0.12
CA ARG A 193 28.19 -10.35 -0.09
C ARG A 193 28.78 -10.64 -1.46
N ARG A 194 27.97 -11.16 -2.39
CA ARG A 194 28.33 -11.44 -3.78
C ARG A 194 27.05 -11.52 -4.62
N THR A 195 26.53 -10.35 -4.98
CA THR A 195 25.21 -10.23 -5.60
C THR A 195 25.35 -10.20 -7.11
N ARG A 196 24.71 -11.15 -7.79
CA ARG A 196 24.51 -11.09 -9.24
C ARG A 196 23.33 -10.17 -9.51
N ILE A 197 23.55 -9.13 -10.30
CA ILE A 197 22.55 -8.13 -10.63
C ILE A 197 22.20 -8.17 -12.13
N PRO A 198 20.93 -7.92 -12.46
CA PRO A 198 20.46 -7.94 -13.84
C PRO A 198 21.03 -6.76 -14.61
N ALA A 199 21.50 -7.01 -15.84
CA ALA A 199 21.91 -5.93 -16.72
C ALA A 199 20.70 -5.38 -17.47
N ALA A 200 20.28 -4.19 -17.08
CA ALA A 200 19.07 -3.54 -17.53
C ALA A 200 19.26 -2.03 -17.75
N LEU A 201 18.47 -1.50 -18.68
CA LEU A 201 18.20 -0.07 -18.82
C LEU A 201 16.77 0.18 -18.35
N LEU A 202 16.62 1.00 -17.32
CA LEU A 202 15.35 1.46 -16.81
C LEU A 202 15.20 2.94 -17.16
N TRP A 203 14.03 3.28 -17.69
CA TRP A 203 13.65 4.66 -17.97
C TRP A 203 12.31 4.90 -17.28
N ASP A 204 12.30 5.70 -16.22
CA ASP A 204 11.23 5.64 -15.23
C ASP A 204 10.83 7.03 -14.69
N TRP A 205 9.54 7.21 -14.42
CA TRP A 205 8.93 8.47 -13.96
C TRP A 205 7.53 8.22 -13.38
N PRO A 206 7.03 9.11 -12.51
CA PRO A 206 5.67 8.98 -11.98
C PRO A 206 4.61 9.43 -13.00
N THR A 207 3.48 8.72 -13.07
CA THR A 207 2.29 9.17 -13.80
C THR A 207 1.54 10.29 -13.06
N LEU A 208 1.46 10.23 -11.72
CA LEU A 208 0.80 11.24 -10.89
C LEU A 208 1.80 12.15 -10.19
N SER A 209 1.56 13.46 -10.21
CA SER A 209 2.46 14.46 -9.62
C SER A 209 2.38 14.54 -8.10
N TYR A 210 1.21 14.27 -7.51
CA TYR A 210 1.08 14.07 -6.06
C TYR A 210 0.74 12.62 -5.77
N ARG A 211 1.55 12.00 -4.91
CA ARG A 211 1.44 10.60 -4.52
C ARG A 211 1.75 10.54 -3.04
N GLY A 212 0.83 10.12 -2.20
CA GLY A 212 1.10 10.22 -0.78
C GLY A 212 -0.04 9.89 0.12
N ILE A 213 0.08 10.38 1.35
CA ILE A 213 -0.86 10.10 2.43
C ILE A 213 -1.40 11.38 3.05
N ILE A 214 -2.61 11.29 3.59
CA ILE A 214 -3.23 12.30 4.45
C ILE A 214 -3.55 11.65 5.79
N GLU A 215 -3.07 12.25 6.89
CA GLU A 215 -3.46 11.83 8.24
C GLU A 215 -4.88 12.36 8.54
N GLY A 216 -5.88 11.91 7.77
CA GLY A 216 -7.23 12.49 7.74
C GLY A 216 -8.30 11.69 8.48
N PHE A 217 -7.91 10.64 9.19
CA PHE A 217 -8.81 9.78 9.97
C PHE A 217 -9.23 10.42 11.29
N TYR A 218 -10.39 10.02 11.79
CA TYR A 218 -10.88 10.30 13.14
C TYR A 218 -10.28 9.34 14.17
N GLY A 219 -10.06 9.83 15.38
CA GLY A 219 -9.43 9.08 16.47
C GLY A 219 -8.00 9.52 16.75
N LYS A 220 -7.32 8.75 17.62
CA LYS A 220 -6.00 9.13 18.16
C LYS A 220 -4.99 9.40 17.03
N PRO A 221 -4.45 10.63 16.91
CA PRO A 221 -3.41 10.94 15.94
C PRO A 221 -2.18 10.07 16.11
N TRP A 222 -1.40 9.92 15.03
CA TRP A 222 -0.14 9.20 15.12
C TRP A 222 0.85 9.92 16.03
N SER A 223 1.68 9.14 16.72
CA SER A 223 2.85 9.71 17.38
C SER A 223 3.85 10.20 16.32
N GLN A 224 4.73 11.12 16.71
CA GLN A 224 5.81 11.62 15.87
C GLN A 224 6.66 10.50 15.27
N ALA A 225 7.03 9.50 16.08
CA ALA A 225 7.81 8.35 15.61
C ALA A 225 7.06 7.56 14.51
N LYS A 226 5.75 7.33 14.67
CA LYS A 226 4.93 6.67 13.65
C LYS A 226 4.86 7.51 12.37
N ARG A 227 4.73 8.83 12.46
CA ARG A 227 4.75 9.74 11.30
C ARG A 227 6.08 9.62 10.55
N MET A 228 7.21 9.71 11.26
CA MET A 228 8.55 9.59 10.67
C MET A 228 8.75 8.23 10.00
N HIS A 229 8.41 7.12 10.67
CA HIS A 229 8.51 5.78 10.07
C HIS A 229 7.65 5.62 8.82
N LEU A 230 6.46 6.23 8.80
CA LEU A 230 5.56 6.14 7.66
C LEU A 230 6.02 7.01 6.50
N ILE A 231 6.54 8.21 6.78
CA ILE A 231 7.17 9.10 5.78
C ILE A 231 8.37 8.40 5.14
N GLU A 232 9.25 7.81 5.95
CA GLU A 232 10.40 7.05 5.45
C GLU A 232 9.94 5.90 4.54
N PHE A 233 8.97 5.09 4.98
CA PHE A 233 8.40 4.03 4.16
C PHE A 233 7.82 4.55 2.84
N CYS A 234 6.99 5.60 2.89
CA CYS A 234 6.39 6.22 1.73
C CYS A 234 7.46 6.74 0.75
N SER A 235 8.54 7.35 1.25
CA SER A 235 9.64 7.85 0.43
C SER A 235 10.38 6.73 -0.30
N HIS A 236 10.66 5.60 0.36
CA HIS A 236 11.25 4.42 -0.27
C HIS A 236 10.35 3.84 -1.38
N GLN A 237 9.03 3.97 -1.21
CA GLN A 237 8.03 3.60 -2.20
C GLN A 237 7.74 4.73 -3.22
N LYS A 238 8.60 5.75 -3.31
CA LYS A 238 8.52 6.88 -4.26
C LYS A 238 7.24 7.73 -4.16
N MET A 239 6.56 7.70 -3.02
CA MET A 239 5.57 8.73 -2.68
C MET A 239 6.29 10.04 -2.33
N ASN A 240 5.60 11.16 -2.51
CA ASN A 240 6.17 12.50 -2.35
C ASN A 240 5.30 13.48 -1.56
N THR A 241 4.21 13.04 -0.94
CA THR A 241 3.30 13.97 -0.23
C THR A 241 2.86 13.40 1.11
N TYR A 242 2.99 14.19 2.17
CA TYR A 242 2.40 13.95 3.48
C TYR A 242 1.54 15.15 3.88
N VAL A 243 0.23 14.94 4.00
CA VAL A 243 -0.72 15.98 4.44
C VAL A 243 -0.99 15.82 5.93
N TYR A 244 -0.51 16.80 6.70
CA TYR A 244 -0.76 16.89 8.15
C TYR A 244 -2.18 17.42 8.37
N ALA A 245 -3.13 16.54 8.61
CA ALA A 245 -4.54 16.88 8.86
C ALA A 245 -5.25 16.07 9.97
N PRO A 246 -4.59 15.70 11.08
CA PRO A 246 -5.20 14.86 12.11
C PRO A 246 -6.48 15.50 12.65
N LYS A 247 -7.63 14.84 12.46
CA LYS A 247 -8.95 15.41 12.80
C LYS A 247 -9.12 15.70 14.30
N ASP A 248 -8.46 14.90 15.13
CA ASP A 248 -8.47 15.01 16.60
C ASP A 248 -7.35 15.93 17.14
N ASP A 249 -6.50 16.54 16.30
CA ASP A 249 -5.66 17.66 16.72
C ASP A 249 -6.52 18.93 16.83
N PRO A 250 -6.76 19.45 18.05
CA PRO A 250 -7.62 20.60 18.22
C PRO A 250 -7.08 21.84 17.50
N PHE A 251 -5.76 22.03 17.39
CA PHE A 251 -5.17 23.19 16.73
C PHE A 251 -5.24 23.12 15.21
N HIS A 252 -5.48 21.94 14.63
CA HIS A 252 -5.81 21.81 13.21
C HIS A 252 -7.27 22.22 12.92
N ARG A 253 -8.18 21.95 13.86
CA ARG A 253 -9.64 22.09 13.68
C ARG A 253 -10.28 23.05 14.68
N ASN A 254 -10.69 22.60 15.87
CA ASN A 254 -11.56 23.41 16.76
C ASN A 254 -10.90 24.69 17.32
N LEU A 255 -9.59 24.66 17.53
CA LEU A 255 -8.75 25.75 18.03
C LEU A 255 -7.82 26.29 16.94
N TRP A 256 -8.24 26.24 15.67
CA TRP A 256 -7.41 26.62 14.52
C TRP A 256 -6.84 28.03 14.56
N ARG A 257 -7.46 28.96 15.32
CA ARG A 257 -6.96 30.33 15.51
C ARG A 257 -5.76 30.41 16.45
N ILE A 258 -5.61 29.43 17.35
CA ILE A 258 -4.59 29.43 18.39
C ILE A 258 -3.29 28.87 17.80
N PRO A 259 -2.14 29.54 18.00
CA PRO A 259 -0.85 28.99 17.57
C PRO A 259 -0.52 27.71 18.34
N TYR A 260 0.32 26.86 17.75
CA TYR A 260 0.89 25.74 18.49
C TYR A 260 1.78 26.24 19.63
N SER A 261 1.89 25.44 20.69
CA SER A 261 2.88 25.71 21.73
C SER A 261 4.31 25.67 21.14
N PRO A 262 5.30 26.37 21.71
CA PRO A 262 6.68 26.31 21.21
C PRO A 262 7.25 24.88 21.14
N ALA A 263 6.85 24.00 22.08
CA ALA A 263 7.27 22.60 22.07
C ALA A 263 6.68 21.84 20.87
N THR A 264 5.38 21.97 20.63
CA THR A 264 4.69 21.35 19.49
C THR A 264 5.17 21.92 18.16
N GLN A 265 5.43 23.22 18.09
CA GLN A 265 5.96 23.87 16.89
C GLN A 265 7.35 23.33 16.54
N LYS A 266 8.23 23.17 17.55
CA LYS A 266 9.55 22.53 17.34
C LYS A 266 9.44 21.09 16.87
N GLU A 267 8.51 20.31 17.43
CA GLU A 267 8.24 18.94 16.99
C GLU A 267 7.75 18.89 15.53
N LEU A 268 6.87 19.81 15.13
CA LEU A 268 6.45 19.96 13.73
C LEU A 268 7.61 20.38 12.83
N GLY A 269 8.47 21.32 13.25
CA GLY A 269 9.67 21.72 12.51
C GLY A 269 10.62 20.55 12.25
N GLN A 270 10.79 19.65 13.23
CA GLN A 270 11.54 18.40 13.04
C GLN A 270 10.89 17.50 11.99
N LEU A 271 9.56 17.36 12.01
CA LEU A 271 8.82 16.56 11.03
C LEU A 271 8.92 17.14 9.62
N ILE A 272 8.81 18.47 9.48
CA ILE A 272 8.95 19.20 8.22
C ILE A 272 10.35 18.97 7.64
N SER A 273 11.39 19.16 8.44
CA SER A 273 12.77 18.88 7.98
C SER A 273 12.95 17.42 7.57
N PHE A 274 12.38 16.49 8.33
CA PHE A 274 12.42 15.06 8.03
C PHE A 274 11.76 14.73 6.68
N THR A 275 10.55 15.24 6.41
CA THR A 275 9.89 15.03 5.10
C THR A 275 10.74 15.51 3.92
N ARG A 276 11.36 16.70 4.04
CA ARG A 276 12.23 17.25 3.00
C ARG A 276 13.47 16.41 2.75
N GLN A 277 14.11 15.90 3.81
CA GLN A 277 15.25 14.98 3.70
C GLN A 277 14.87 13.67 3.01
N HIS A 278 13.61 13.26 3.13
CA HIS A 278 13.03 12.08 2.49
C HIS A 278 12.35 12.38 1.14
N HIS A 279 12.65 13.52 0.51
CA HIS A 279 12.09 13.91 -0.79
C HIS A 279 10.54 13.94 -0.84
N MET A 280 9.91 14.19 0.30
CA MET A 280 8.46 14.36 0.44
C MET A 280 8.10 15.81 0.75
N ARG A 281 6.94 16.22 0.26
CA ARG A 281 6.27 17.49 0.58
C ARG A 281 5.54 17.34 1.90
N PHE A 282 5.69 18.35 2.76
CA PHE A 282 4.84 18.52 3.93
C PHE A 282 3.73 19.51 3.58
N VAL A 283 2.48 19.04 3.57
CA VAL A 283 1.31 19.90 3.38
C VAL A 283 0.69 20.19 4.73
N PHE A 284 0.73 21.45 5.16
CA PHE A 284 0.08 21.86 6.41
C PHE A 284 -1.39 22.21 6.17
N ALA A 285 -2.30 21.47 6.81
CA ALA A 285 -3.72 21.70 6.65
C ALA A 285 -4.31 22.46 7.86
N LEU A 286 -5.39 23.22 7.62
CA LEU A 286 -6.32 23.74 8.64
C LEU A 286 -7.77 23.46 8.24
N SER A 287 -8.61 23.18 9.23
CA SER A 287 -10.05 22.92 9.05
C SER A 287 -10.90 23.96 9.82
N PRO A 288 -11.03 25.20 9.32
CA PRO A 288 -11.63 26.30 10.07
C PRO A 288 -13.18 26.27 10.11
N GLY A 289 -13.80 25.45 9.26
CA GLY A 289 -15.23 25.51 8.92
C GLY A 289 -16.21 25.36 10.10
N ASN A 290 -15.80 24.77 11.22
CA ASN A 290 -16.66 24.62 12.41
C ASN A 290 -17.06 25.96 13.05
N SER A 291 -16.21 26.98 12.96
CA SER A 291 -16.38 28.22 13.74
C SER A 291 -15.98 29.49 13.00
N VAL A 292 -15.42 29.39 11.80
CA VAL A 292 -15.04 30.55 10.99
C VAL A 292 -16.24 31.47 10.72
N SER A 293 -16.02 32.76 10.87
CA SER A 293 -16.85 33.81 10.28
C SER A 293 -16.16 34.27 9.00
N TYR A 294 -16.75 33.97 7.85
CA TYR A 294 -16.11 34.14 6.55
C TYR A 294 -15.84 35.62 6.20
N THR A 295 -16.58 36.54 6.84
CA THR A 295 -16.40 38.00 6.75
C THR A 295 -15.47 38.60 7.81
N SER A 296 -14.98 37.81 8.75
CA SER A 296 -14.14 38.30 9.86
C SER A 296 -12.69 38.49 9.42
N GLU A 297 -12.23 39.74 9.40
CA GLU A 297 -10.81 40.07 9.19
C GLU A 297 -9.93 39.45 10.27
N THR A 298 -10.40 39.38 11.52
CA THR A 298 -9.68 38.75 12.63
C THR A 298 -9.45 37.25 12.38
N ASP A 299 -10.44 36.55 11.83
CA ASP A 299 -10.33 35.13 11.50
C ASP A 299 -9.33 34.92 10.35
N LEU A 300 -9.43 35.74 9.30
CA LEU A 300 -8.50 35.70 8.18
C LEU A 300 -7.06 35.95 8.63
N LEU A 301 -6.84 36.97 9.48
CA LEU A 301 -5.51 37.28 10.02
C LEU A 301 -4.98 36.16 10.92
N ALA A 302 -5.82 35.53 11.75
CA ALA A 302 -5.41 34.38 12.56
C ALA A 302 -4.98 33.20 11.68
N MET A 303 -5.70 32.95 10.57
CA MET A 303 -5.33 31.92 9.60
C MET A 303 -3.99 32.24 8.94
N ILE A 304 -3.79 33.48 8.49
CA ILE A 304 -2.54 33.94 7.89
C ILE A 304 -1.38 33.79 8.87
N GLN A 305 -1.52 34.27 10.11
CA GLN A 305 -0.47 34.19 11.13
C GLN A 305 -0.08 32.75 11.44
N LYS A 306 -1.05 31.83 11.57
CA LYS A 306 -0.76 30.42 11.84
C LYS A 306 -0.03 29.76 10.67
N ASN A 307 -0.41 30.04 9.43
CA ASN A 307 0.28 29.52 8.26
C ASN A 307 1.65 30.18 8.06
N GLN A 308 1.83 31.45 8.43
CA GLN A 308 3.13 32.12 8.43
C GLN A 308 4.12 31.43 9.37
N ALA A 309 3.68 31.11 10.59
CA ALA A 309 4.53 30.37 11.53
C ALA A 309 5.01 29.03 10.93
N MET A 310 4.13 28.32 10.22
CA MET A 310 4.51 27.07 9.55
C MET A 310 5.40 27.28 8.31
N TRP A 311 5.20 28.37 7.56
CA TRP A 311 6.09 28.77 6.48
C TRP A 311 7.52 29.00 6.99
N ASP A 312 7.64 29.67 8.13
CA ASP A 312 8.91 29.99 8.77
C ASP A 312 9.64 28.72 9.26
N GLU A 313 8.90 27.67 9.65
CA GLU A 313 9.44 26.32 9.93
C GLU A 313 9.84 25.54 8.66
N GLY A 314 9.47 26.02 7.48
CA GLY A 314 9.87 25.44 6.19
C GLY A 314 8.74 24.81 5.35
N VAL A 315 7.47 24.92 5.77
CA VAL A 315 6.33 24.45 4.96
C VAL A 315 6.22 25.27 3.67
N ARG A 316 5.96 24.60 2.55
CA ARG A 316 5.71 25.24 1.24
C ARG A 316 4.36 24.88 0.63
N ASP A 317 3.72 23.82 1.10
CA ASP A 317 2.40 23.41 0.62
C ASP A 317 1.36 23.58 1.73
N PHE A 318 0.22 24.19 1.43
CA PHE A 318 -0.83 24.48 2.42
C PHE A 318 -2.17 23.92 1.98
N ALA A 319 -3.03 23.62 2.95
CA ALA A 319 -4.38 23.18 2.68
C ALA A 319 -5.43 23.78 3.62
N ILE A 320 -6.57 24.18 3.07
CA ILE A 320 -7.72 24.67 3.85
C ILE A 320 -8.93 23.79 3.56
N PHE A 321 -9.47 23.15 4.59
CA PHE A 321 -10.55 22.18 4.44
C PHE A 321 -11.90 22.69 4.97
N PHE A 322 -12.94 22.36 4.22
CA PHE A 322 -14.34 22.63 4.52
C PHE A 322 -15.19 21.35 4.56
N ASP A 323 -14.55 20.19 4.74
CA ASP A 323 -15.21 18.90 4.92
C ASP A 323 -15.83 18.75 6.31
N ASP A 324 -16.87 17.92 6.41
CA ASP A 324 -17.52 17.52 7.66
C ASP A 324 -18.02 18.70 8.53
N ILE A 325 -18.67 19.67 7.86
CA ILE A 325 -19.34 20.83 8.47
C ILE A 325 -20.79 20.95 7.96
N GLY A 326 -21.58 21.83 8.58
CA GLY A 326 -22.95 22.10 8.13
C GLY A 326 -23.02 22.87 6.80
N HIS A 327 -24.10 22.67 6.04
CA HIS A 327 -24.32 23.30 4.72
C HIS A 327 -24.90 24.73 4.78
N HIS A 328 -24.82 25.41 5.92
CA HIS A 328 -25.41 26.73 6.12
C HIS A 328 -24.45 27.68 6.83
N LEU A 329 -24.58 28.98 6.54
CA LEU A 329 -23.83 30.03 7.23
C LEU A 329 -24.35 30.21 8.66
N THR A 330 -23.47 29.99 9.63
CA THR A 330 -23.80 30.05 11.06
C THR A 330 -23.83 31.49 11.59
N HIS A 331 -23.00 32.39 11.06
CA HIS A 331 -22.88 33.77 11.51
C HIS A 331 -23.86 34.73 10.80
N PRO A 332 -24.59 35.60 11.52
CA PRO A 332 -25.49 36.58 10.91
C PRO A 332 -24.82 37.53 9.92
N VAL A 333 -23.57 37.92 10.19
CA VAL A 333 -22.79 38.82 9.32
C VAL A 333 -22.46 38.19 7.97
N ASP A 334 -22.18 36.88 7.94
CA ASP A 334 -21.94 36.16 6.69
C ASP A 334 -23.25 36.04 5.89
N ARG A 335 -24.37 35.73 6.56
CA ARG A 335 -25.69 35.69 5.91
C ARG A 335 -26.08 37.04 5.31
N ALA A 336 -25.75 38.14 5.99
CA ALA A 336 -26.02 39.48 5.48
C ALA A 336 -25.22 39.80 4.21
N ARG A 337 -23.97 39.31 4.09
CA ARG A 337 -23.12 39.54 2.91
C ARG A 337 -23.40 38.58 1.76
N PHE A 338 -23.55 37.29 2.05
CA PHE A 338 -23.59 36.24 1.03
C PHE A 338 -25.00 35.69 0.78
N GLY A 339 -25.99 36.08 1.58
CA GLY A 339 -27.37 35.58 1.50
C GLY A 339 -27.57 34.24 2.20
N ASN A 340 -28.70 33.59 1.91
CA ASN A 340 -29.13 32.31 2.51
C ASN A 340 -29.57 31.25 1.48
N ASP A 341 -29.34 31.51 0.19
CA ASP A 341 -29.62 30.50 -0.84
C ASP A 341 -28.62 29.34 -0.81
N SER A 342 -28.88 28.31 -1.61
CA SER A 342 -28.08 27.08 -1.68
C SER A 342 -26.63 27.29 -2.18
N GLY A 343 -26.29 28.47 -2.70
CA GLY A 343 -24.94 28.86 -3.06
C GLY A 343 -24.24 29.74 -2.02
N ALA A 344 -24.94 30.25 -1.00
CA ALA A 344 -24.38 31.24 -0.06
C ALA A 344 -23.13 30.74 0.68
N LEU A 345 -23.14 29.49 1.15
CA LEU A 345 -21.97 28.88 1.80
C LEU A 345 -20.78 28.78 0.85
N ALA A 346 -21.01 28.35 -0.40
CA ALA A 346 -19.96 28.23 -1.40
C ALA A 346 -19.30 29.58 -1.70
N ARG A 347 -20.08 30.66 -1.80
CA ARG A 347 -19.56 32.01 -2.00
C ARG A 347 -18.71 32.49 -0.82
N ALA A 348 -19.20 32.27 0.39
CA ALA A 348 -18.48 32.65 1.60
C ALA A 348 -17.13 31.93 1.74
N GLN A 349 -17.11 30.61 1.50
CA GLN A 349 -15.89 29.81 1.54
C GLN A 349 -14.92 30.22 0.42
N ALA A 350 -15.41 30.43 -0.80
CA ALA A 350 -14.58 30.85 -1.92
C ALA A 350 -13.98 32.24 -1.67
N ASP A 351 -14.76 33.21 -1.19
CA ASP A 351 -14.26 34.55 -0.83
C ASP A 351 -13.14 34.47 0.22
N PHE A 352 -13.37 33.74 1.32
CA PHE A 352 -12.37 33.57 2.39
C PHE A 352 -11.09 32.87 1.89
N LEU A 353 -11.24 31.81 1.08
CA LEU A 353 -10.11 31.08 0.50
C LEU A 353 -9.32 31.95 -0.49
N ASN A 354 -10.02 32.75 -1.31
CA ASN A 354 -9.40 33.67 -2.28
C ASN A 354 -8.65 34.81 -1.60
N GLN A 355 -9.20 35.34 -0.49
CA GLN A 355 -8.51 36.33 0.33
C GLN A 355 -7.22 35.76 0.93
N PHE A 356 -7.27 34.53 1.46
CA PHE A 356 -6.07 33.83 1.94
C PHE A 356 -5.06 33.60 0.82
N TYR A 357 -5.52 33.13 -0.34
CA TYR A 357 -4.66 32.93 -1.50
C TYR A 357 -3.94 34.22 -1.90
N THR A 358 -4.67 35.34 -1.98
CA THR A 358 -4.11 36.63 -2.40
C THR A 358 -3.13 37.20 -1.36
N ARG A 359 -3.47 37.12 -0.08
CA ARG A 359 -2.69 37.77 0.99
C ARG A 359 -1.53 36.93 1.52
N PHE A 360 -1.58 35.61 1.32
CA PHE A 360 -0.57 34.67 1.81
C PHE A 360 0.07 33.87 0.67
N ILE A 361 -0.69 33.08 -0.08
CA ILE A 361 -0.09 32.17 -1.06
C ILE A 361 0.65 32.92 -2.18
N GLN A 362 0.06 33.98 -2.74
CA GLN A 362 0.71 34.78 -3.79
C GLN A 362 1.93 35.56 -3.31
N THR A 363 2.03 35.87 -2.03
CA THR A 363 3.15 36.61 -1.44
C THR A 363 4.33 35.70 -1.07
N HIS A 364 4.16 34.38 -1.19
CA HIS A 364 5.15 33.37 -0.84
C HIS A 364 5.50 32.51 -2.08
N PRO A 365 6.52 32.90 -2.87
CA PRO A 365 6.87 32.19 -4.10
C PRO A 365 7.13 30.70 -3.89
N GLY A 366 6.50 29.88 -4.72
CA GLY A 366 6.55 28.42 -4.62
C GLY A 366 5.53 27.81 -3.65
N ALA A 367 4.69 28.62 -2.99
CA ALA A 367 3.58 28.12 -2.19
C ALA A 367 2.46 27.56 -3.08
N GLU A 368 1.93 26.39 -2.69
CA GLU A 368 0.77 25.76 -3.34
C GLU A 368 -0.41 25.66 -2.36
N LEU A 369 -1.64 25.76 -2.87
CA LEU A 369 -2.86 25.69 -2.06
C LEU A 369 -3.78 24.56 -2.53
N ILE A 370 -4.13 23.69 -1.59
CA ILE A 370 -5.11 22.63 -1.74
C ILE A 370 -6.36 22.99 -0.92
N THR A 371 -7.55 22.62 -1.40
CA THR A 371 -8.78 22.70 -0.61
C THR A 371 -9.63 21.47 -0.75
N VAL A 372 -10.45 21.21 0.28
CA VAL A 372 -11.51 20.20 0.27
C VAL A 372 -12.82 20.95 0.45
N PRO A 373 -13.74 20.94 -0.53
CA PRO A 373 -15.04 21.60 -0.40
C PRO A 373 -15.96 20.85 0.57
N THR A 374 -17.08 21.46 0.95
CA THR A 374 -18.11 20.78 1.77
C THR A 374 -18.78 19.65 1.00
N ASP A 375 -19.14 19.86 -0.28
CA ASP A 375 -19.54 18.79 -1.19
C ASP A 375 -18.30 18.13 -1.85
N TYR A 376 -17.50 17.43 -1.05
CA TYR A 376 -16.27 16.75 -1.49
C TYR A 376 -16.49 15.36 -2.10
N TYR A 377 -17.70 14.82 -2.01
CA TYR A 377 -18.09 13.55 -2.60
C TYR A 377 -19.42 13.70 -3.34
N GLN A 378 -19.87 12.65 -4.02
CA GLN A 378 -21.11 12.54 -4.82
C GLN A 378 -20.93 12.73 -6.32
N SER A 379 -21.79 12.07 -7.10
CA SER A 379 -21.87 12.25 -8.55
C SER A 379 -22.68 13.49 -8.90
N GLY A 380 -22.30 14.19 -9.98
CA GLY A 380 -23.12 15.23 -10.59
C GLY A 380 -23.01 16.61 -9.94
N HIS A 381 -23.76 17.53 -10.54
CA HIS A 381 -23.78 18.94 -10.17
C HIS A 381 -24.63 19.18 -8.91
N THR A 382 -24.20 20.13 -8.07
CA THR A 382 -25.03 20.73 -7.02
C THR A 382 -24.88 22.25 -7.07
N PRO A 383 -25.87 23.02 -6.59
CA PRO A 383 -25.75 24.48 -6.50
C PRO A 383 -24.46 24.92 -5.78
N TYR A 384 -24.11 24.22 -4.68
CA TYR A 384 -22.88 24.46 -3.95
C TYR A 384 -21.63 24.18 -4.80
N ARG A 385 -21.49 22.99 -5.41
CA ARG A 385 -20.29 22.64 -6.19
C ARG A 385 -20.09 23.57 -7.37
N ASP A 386 -21.17 23.88 -8.08
CA ASP A 386 -21.14 24.76 -9.24
C ASP A 386 -20.77 26.19 -8.85
N GLN A 387 -21.27 26.68 -7.71
CA GLN A 387 -20.92 28.00 -7.19
C GLN A 387 -19.47 28.05 -6.69
N PHE A 388 -19.05 27.07 -5.89
CA PHE A 388 -17.70 26.98 -5.33
C PHE A 388 -16.66 26.93 -6.45
N ALA A 389 -16.88 26.06 -7.45
CA ALA A 389 -16.03 25.93 -8.63
C ALA A 389 -15.98 27.19 -9.51
N ARG A 390 -17.04 28.01 -9.51
CA ARG A 390 -17.04 29.29 -10.24
C ARG A 390 -16.22 30.35 -9.52
N GLU A 391 -16.27 30.38 -8.20
CA GLU A 391 -15.71 31.49 -7.42
C GLU A 391 -14.29 31.25 -6.90
N VAL A 392 -13.91 30.01 -6.61
CA VAL A 392 -12.55 29.71 -6.12
C VAL A 392 -11.50 30.03 -7.19
N ASN A 393 -10.38 30.59 -6.74
CA ASN A 393 -9.24 30.94 -7.58
C ASN A 393 -8.73 29.71 -8.36
N LYS A 394 -8.55 29.85 -9.68
CA LYS A 394 -8.24 28.76 -10.61
C LYS A 394 -6.91 28.05 -10.35
N HIS A 395 -6.01 28.65 -9.57
CA HIS A 395 -4.75 28.03 -9.18
C HIS A 395 -4.86 27.13 -7.94
N VAL A 396 -6.00 27.12 -7.24
CA VAL A 396 -6.23 26.22 -6.11
C VAL A 396 -6.58 24.82 -6.61
N SER A 397 -5.91 23.82 -6.06
CA SER A 397 -6.22 22.40 -6.31
C SER A 397 -7.37 21.93 -5.43
N ILE A 398 -8.30 21.16 -5.99
CA ILE A 398 -9.48 20.65 -5.28
C ILE A 398 -9.33 19.15 -5.04
N CYS A 399 -9.46 18.75 -3.77
CA CYS A 399 -9.60 17.36 -3.36
C CYS A 399 -11.06 16.91 -3.45
N TRP A 400 -11.27 15.69 -3.97
CA TRP A 400 -12.58 15.03 -4.08
C TRP A 400 -12.39 13.54 -3.82
N THR A 401 -13.39 12.86 -3.24
CA THR A 401 -13.24 11.45 -2.80
C THR A 401 -13.85 10.41 -3.73
N GLY A 402 -14.51 10.83 -4.81
CA GLY A 402 -15.29 9.93 -5.65
C GLY A 402 -16.79 10.21 -5.62
N ASP A 403 -17.55 9.27 -6.16
CA ASP A 403 -19.01 9.27 -6.09
C ASP A 403 -19.56 9.00 -4.67
N GLY A 404 -18.69 8.66 -3.72
CA GLY A 404 -19.00 8.50 -2.30
C GLY A 404 -17.84 8.93 -1.41
N VAL A 405 -18.12 9.06 -0.10
CA VAL A 405 -17.07 9.30 0.91
C VAL A 405 -16.02 8.19 0.82
N ILE A 406 -16.46 6.93 0.72
CA ILE A 406 -15.62 5.78 0.41
C ILE A 406 -16.06 5.25 -0.96
N ALA A 407 -15.42 5.74 -2.01
CA ALA A 407 -15.70 5.29 -3.37
C ALA A 407 -15.20 3.85 -3.59
N LYS A 408 -16.12 2.97 -3.99
CA LYS A 408 -15.77 1.58 -4.36
C LYS A 408 -14.90 1.54 -5.61
N SER A 409 -15.16 2.45 -6.54
CA SER A 409 -14.41 2.62 -7.77
C SER A 409 -14.34 4.07 -8.17
N VAL A 410 -13.29 4.45 -8.90
CA VAL A 410 -13.15 5.75 -9.55
C VAL A 410 -12.82 5.50 -11.02
N SER A 411 -13.81 5.73 -11.89
CA SER A 411 -13.69 5.55 -13.33
C SER A 411 -13.27 6.84 -14.04
N VAL A 412 -12.85 6.72 -15.30
CA VAL A 412 -12.61 7.87 -16.19
C VAL A 412 -13.86 8.74 -16.34
N LYS A 413 -15.06 8.13 -16.34
CA LYS A 413 -16.33 8.86 -16.43
C LYS A 413 -16.54 9.75 -15.21
N ASP A 414 -16.24 9.23 -14.02
CA ASP A 414 -16.39 9.98 -12.77
C ASP A 414 -15.42 11.16 -12.72
N LEU A 415 -14.16 10.95 -13.11
CA LEU A 415 -13.17 12.02 -13.24
C LEU A 415 -13.58 13.06 -14.29
N THR A 416 -14.06 12.63 -15.45
CA THR A 416 -14.50 13.54 -16.53
C THR A 416 -15.62 14.45 -16.04
N LEU A 417 -16.59 13.89 -15.31
CA LEU A 417 -17.68 14.65 -14.72
C LEU A 417 -17.17 15.60 -13.64
N ALA A 418 -16.32 15.14 -12.72
CA ALA A 418 -15.72 15.97 -11.68
C ALA A 418 -14.93 17.15 -12.27
N LYS A 419 -14.13 16.91 -13.32
CA LYS A 419 -13.39 17.97 -14.04
C LYS A 419 -14.32 19.00 -14.67
N LYS A 420 -15.45 18.57 -15.25
CA LYS A 420 -16.44 19.47 -15.84
C LYS A 420 -17.10 20.37 -14.78
N ILE A 421 -17.38 19.82 -13.60
CA ILE A 421 -17.97 20.56 -12.48
C ILE A 421 -16.94 21.55 -11.92
N PHE A 422 -15.83 21.02 -11.41
CA PHE A 422 -14.86 21.80 -10.67
C PHE A 422 -14.04 22.73 -11.57
N ARG A 423 -13.52 22.27 -12.71
CA ARG A 423 -12.66 23.10 -13.59
C ARG A 423 -11.44 23.67 -12.84
N HIS A 424 -10.83 22.81 -12.02
CA HIS A 424 -9.59 23.02 -11.26
C HIS A 424 -8.70 21.78 -11.42
N PRO A 425 -7.40 21.88 -11.08
CA PRO A 425 -6.57 20.71 -10.77
C PRO A 425 -7.28 19.83 -9.74
N LEU A 426 -7.41 18.52 -10.03
CA LEU A 426 -8.10 17.58 -9.15
C LEU A 426 -7.12 16.61 -8.51
N LEU A 427 -7.27 16.47 -7.20
CA LEU A 427 -6.63 15.44 -6.38
C LEU A 427 -7.70 14.46 -5.89
N LEU A 428 -7.44 13.17 -5.98
CA LEU A 428 -8.28 12.16 -5.35
C LEU A 428 -7.85 12.03 -3.88
N TRP A 429 -8.69 12.46 -2.95
CA TRP A 429 -8.60 12.03 -1.56
C TRP A 429 -9.20 10.64 -1.50
N ASP A 430 -8.36 9.62 -1.35
CA ASP A 430 -8.82 8.25 -1.35
C ASP A 430 -9.01 7.72 0.07
N ASN A 431 -10.26 7.48 0.49
CA ASN A 431 -10.58 6.87 1.77
C ASN A 431 -10.35 5.35 1.77
N TYR A 432 -9.09 4.98 1.53
CA TYR A 432 -8.56 3.63 1.66
C TYR A 432 -7.06 3.72 1.98
N PRO A 433 -6.52 2.99 2.98
CA PRO A 433 -7.17 1.95 3.79
C PRO A 433 -7.86 2.41 5.09
N VAL A 434 -8.19 3.69 5.30
CA VAL A 434 -8.80 4.19 6.54
C VAL A 434 -9.93 3.30 7.08
N ASN A 435 -9.93 3.08 8.39
CA ASN A 435 -10.87 2.20 9.11
C ASN A 435 -11.54 2.87 10.33
N ASP A 436 -11.44 4.19 10.50
CA ASP A 436 -12.01 4.91 11.65
C ASP A 436 -13.53 4.73 11.82
N TYR A 437 -14.26 4.53 10.73
CA TYR A 437 -15.70 4.23 10.70
C TYR A 437 -16.02 2.76 11.00
N LEU A 438 -15.03 1.86 10.94
CA LEU A 438 -15.12 0.44 11.31
C LEU A 438 -13.84 -0.02 12.04
N PRO A 439 -13.50 0.55 13.21
CA PRO A 439 -12.18 0.40 13.83
C PRO A 439 -11.94 -1.01 14.39
N SER A 440 -12.95 -1.87 14.36
CA SER A 440 -12.81 -3.29 14.66
C SER A 440 -12.15 -4.08 13.52
N ARG A 441 -12.07 -3.53 12.31
CA ARG A 441 -11.59 -4.20 11.10
C ARG A 441 -10.25 -3.64 10.66
N LEU A 442 -9.39 -4.52 10.15
CA LEU A 442 -8.23 -4.14 9.34
C LEU A 442 -8.58 -4.27 7.86
N PHE A 443 -7.98 -3.41 7.04
CA PHE A 443 -8.09 -3.47 5.58
C PHE A 443 -6.71 -3.71 4.97
N LEU A 444 -6.29 -4.98 4.94
CA LEU A 444 -4.93 -5.38 4.52
C LEU A 444 -4.86 -5.82 3.05
N GLY A 445 -5.87 -5.51 2.24
CA GLY A 445 -5.90 -5.81 0.81
C GLY A 445 -5.06 -4.84 -0.05
N PRO A 446 -5.01 -5.08 -1.37
CA PRO A 446 -4.50 -4.10 -2.32
C PRO A 446 -5.52 -3.01 -2.66
N LEU A 447 -5.03 -1.92 -3.25
CA LEU A 447 -5.87 -0.95 -3.95
C LEU A 447 -6.59 -1.63 -5.14
N GLU A 448 -7.91 -1.48 -5.21
CA GLU A 448 -8.74 -1.96 -6.30
C GLU A 448 -9.73 -0.87 -6.75
N GLY A 449 -10.29 -1.01 -7.95
CA GLY A 449 -11.39 -0.14 -8.44
C GLY A 449 -10.97 1.23 -8.99
N ARG A 450 -9.68 1.57 -9.10
CA ARG A 450 -9.22 2.84 -9.71
C ARG A 450 -8.80 2.57 -11.16
N ALA A 451 -9.29 3.37 -12.11
CA ALA A 451 -8.99 3.17 -13.53
C ALA A 451 -7.51 3.44 -13.86
N GLY A 452 -6.88 2.59 -14.66
CA GLY A 452 -5.44 2.66 -14.95
C GLY A 452 -4.98 3.86 -15.79
N ASN A 453 -5.87 4.75 -16.23
CA ASN A 453 -5.53 5.91 -17.06
C ASN A 453 -6.06 7.24 -16.48
N LEU A 454 -6.38 7.31 -15.18
CA LEU A 454 -6.87 8.57 -14.57
C LEU A 454 -5.86 9.73 -14.72
N GLY A 455 -4.55 9.46 -14.63
CA GLY A 455 -3.49 10.45 -14.86
C GLY A 455 -3.51 11.03 -16.26
N ASP A 456 -3.62 10.19 -17.29
CA ASP A 456 -3.73 10.61 -18.71
C ASP A 456 -4.98 11.46 -18.96
N GLN A 457 -6.03 11.24 -18.16
CA GLN A 457 -7.27 12.02 -18.20
C GLN A 457 -7.21 13.31 -17.36
N GLY A 458 -6.04 13.63 -16.79
CA GLY A 458 -5.75 14.88 -16.08
C GLY A 458 -6.09 14.87 -14.60
N LEU A 459 -6.11 13.71 -13.94
CA LEU A 459 -5.99 13.66 -12.48
C LEU A 459 -4.55 14.05 -12.10
N VAL A 460 -4.41 15.01 -11.20
CA VAL A 460 -3.09 15.58 -10.85
C VAL A 460 -2.39 14.74 -9.78
N GLY A 461 -3.16 14.05 -8.94
CA GLY A 461 -2.61 13.23 -7.89
C GLY A 461 -3.65 12.47 -7.08
N MET A 462 -3.14 11.61 -6.21
CA MET A 462 -3.93 10.80 -5.30
C MET A 462 -3.25 10.77 -3.93
N ILE A 463 -4.02 11.13 -2.91
CA ILE A 463 -3.60 11.16 -1.51
C ILE A 463 -4.48 10.18 -0.74
N SER A 464 -3.87 9.11 -0.23
CA SER A 464 -4.57 8.05 0.51
C SER A 464 -4.75 8.40 1.98
N ASN A 465 -5.94 8.15 2.53
CA ASN A 465 -6.21 8.25 3.96
C ASN A 465 -5.97 6.88 4.61
N PRO A 466 -4.93 6.71 5.46
CA PRO A 466 -4.59 5.42 6.04
C PRO A 466 -5.37 5.08 7.31
N MET A 467 -5.15 3.88 7.86
CA MET A 467 -5.74 3.47 9.14
C MET A 467 -5.08 4.17 10.32
N ILE A 468 -5.73 4.16 11.48
CA ILE A 468 -5.09 4.52 12.76
C ILE A 468 -3.87 3.61 13.02
N GLU A 469 -3.95 2.36 12.58
CA GLU A 469 -2.86 1.38 12.58
C GLU A 469 -1.82 1.70 11.48
N ALA A 470 -0.77 2.45 11.85
CA ALA A 470 0.24 2.97 10.93
C ALA A 470 1.09 1.88 10.27
N GLU A 471 1.51 0.86 11.03
CA GLU A 471 2.34 -0.22 10.50
C GLU A 471 1.52 -1.13 9.59
N ALA A 472 0.28 -1.44 9.98
CA ALA A 472 -0.63 -2.22 9.15
C ALA A 472 -1.00 -1.52 7.82
N SER A 473 -1.09 -0.18 7.84
CA SER A 473 -1.37 0.62 6.65
C SER A 473 -0.32 0.46 5.54
N LYS A 474 0.93 0.14 5.89
CA LYS A 474 2.04 -0.01 4.93
C LYS A 474 1.74 -1.03 3.82
N ILE A 475 0.97 -2.08 4.10
CA ILE A 475 0.60 -3.10 3.10
C ILE A 475 -0.22 -2.48 1.97
N ALA A 476 -1.29 -1.75 2.30
CA ALA A 476 -2.12 -1.09 1.29
C ALA A 476 -1.35 0.07 0.62
N LEU A 477 -0.61 0.86 1.41
CA LEU A 477 0.18 1.99 0.91
C LEU A 477 1.24 1.55 -0.11
N HIS A 478 1.87 0.40 0.08
CA HIS A 478 2.78 -0.17 -0.92
C HIS A 478 2.09 -0.37 -2.29
N THR A 479 0.85 -0.88 -2.29
CA THR A 479 0.09 -1.06 -3.53
C THR A 479 -0.39 0.25 -4.13
N ILE A 480 -0.66 1.24 -3.29
CA ILE A 480 -1.04 2.60 -3.71
C ILE A 480 0.16 3.32 -4.34
N ALA A 481 1.36 3.15 -3.79
CA ALA A 481 2.59 3.65 -4.40
C ALA A 481 2.80 3.06 -5.80
N ASP A 482 2.62 1.76 -5.94
CA ASP A 482 2.71 1.06 -7.24
C ASP A 482 1.72 1.64 -8.27
N TYR A 483 0.44 1.77 -7.87
CA TYR A 483 -0.59 2.35 -8.70
C TYR A 483 -0.31 3.81 -9.06
N THR A 484 0.00 4.67 -8.10
CA THR A 484 0.16 6.11 -8.34
C THR A 484 1.40 6.46 -9.16
N TRP A 485 2.41 5.59 -9.15
CA TRP A 485 3.59 5.71 -10.01
C TRP A 485 3.32 5.22 -11.43
N ASN A 486 2.76 4.01 -11.60
CA ASN A 486 2.47 3.40 -12.91
C ASN A 486 1.07 2.76 -12.96
N PRO A 487 0.00 3.57 -13.11
CA PRO A 487 -1.38 3.09 -13.10
C PRO A 487 -1.70 2.09 -14.23
N LEU A 488 -1.09 2.26 -15.41
CA LEU A 488 -1.27 1.37 -16.56
C LEU A 488 -0.63 -0.01 -16.34
N GLY A 489 0.51 -0.04 -15.67
CA GLY A 489 1.26 -1.25 -15.36
C GLY A 489 0.81 -1.97 -14.07
N TYR A 490 -0.07 -1.34 -13.28
CA TYR A 490 -0.52 -1.82 -11.97
C TYR A 490 -1.32 -3.12 -12.07
N ASN A 491 -1.01 -4.06 -11.17
CA ASN A 491 -1.77 -5.28 -11.00
C ASN A 491 -1.99 -5.54 -9.50
N ALA A 492 -3.23 -5.39 -9.04
CA ALA A 492 -3.56 -5.47 -7.61
C ALA A 492 -3.05 -6.74 -6.92
N LYS A 493 -3.18 -7.90 -7.57
CA LYS A 493 -2.70 -9.17 -7.01
C LYS A 493 -1.18 -9.20 -6.89
N GLN A 494 -0.46 -8.81 -7.94
CA GLN A 494 1.00 -8.80 -7.94
C GLN A 494 1.55 -7.76 -6.95
N ALA A 495 0.98 -6.56 -6.94
CA ALA A 495 1.37 -5.49 -6.03
C ALA A 495 1.17 -5.91 -4.56
N TRP A 496 0.07 -6.60 -4.26
CA TRP A 496 -0.18 -7.16 -2.93
C TRP A 496 0.86 -8.20 -2.51
N GLU A 497 1.17 -9.16 -3.40
CA GLU A 497 2.17 -10.18 -3.11
C GLU A 497 3.57 -9.56 -2.97
N ASN A 498 3.90 -8.51 -3.75
CA ASN A 498 5.15 -7.76 -3.59
C ASN A 498 5.20 -7.05 -2.22
N ALA A 499 4.12 -6.35 -1.84
CA ALA A 499 4.02 -5.68 -0.55
C ALA A 499 4.22 -6.65 0.63
N LEU A 500 3.58 -7.81 0.59
CA LEU A 500 3.71 -8.82 1.63
C LEU A 500 5.12 -9.42 1.69
N ARG A 501 5.82 -9.56 0.56
CA ARG A 501 7.21 -10.04 0.53
C ARG A 501 8.17 -9.02 1.10
N ASP A 502 8.02 -7.76 0.70
CA ASP A 502 8.86 -6.66 1.16
C ASP A 502 8.71 -6.46 2.68
N ILE A 503 7.46 -6.29 3.14
CA ILE A 503 7.15 -6.04 4.56
C ILE A 503 7.38 -7.28 5.43
N GLY A 504 6.99 -8.46 4.93
CA GLY A 504 7.07 -9.71 5.70
C GLY A 504 8.45 -10.32 5.75
N GLY A 505 9.30 -10.09 4.74
CA GLY A 505 10.61 -10.72 4.61
C GLY A 505 10.53 -12.24 4.80
N ARG A 506 11.28 -12.76 5.79
CA ARG A 506 11.26 -14.20 6.14
C ARG A 506 9.91 -14.70 6.67
N ALA A 507 9.07 -13.80 7.18
CA ALA A 507 7.74 -14.10 7.70
C ALA A 507 6.62 -13.93 6.66
N TYR A 508 6.97 -13.77 5.37
CA TYR A 508 6.03 -13.56 4.26
C TYR A 508 4.84 -14.53 4.28
N THR A 509 5.07 -15.83 4.49
CA THR A 509 3.99 -16.83 4.46
C THR A 509 2.94 -16.58 5.54
N SER A 510 3.36 -16.27 6.77
CA SER A 510 2.45 -15.96 7.89
C SER A 510 1.80 -14.60 7.75
N LEU A 511 2.55 -13.59 7.27
CA LEU A 511 2.00 -12.27 6.98
C LEU A 511 0.91 -12.36 5.91
N ARG A 512 1.17 -13.12 4.84
CA ARG A 512 0.21 -13.36 3.77
C ARG A 512 -1.05 -14.07 4.27
N LEU A 513 -0.92 -15.03 5.17
CA LEU A 513 -2.07 -15.70 5.77
C LEU A 513 -2.90 -14.74 6.64
N PHE A 514 -2.26 -13.92 7.46
CA PHE A 514 -2.92 -12.89 8.27
C PHE A 514 -3.59 -11.80 7.42
N ALA A 515 -2.88 -11.31 6.40
CA ALA A 515 -3.37 -10.31 5.48
C ALA A 515 -4.53 -10.85 4.64
N TRP A 516 -4.48 -12.10 4.20
CA TRP A 516 -5.60 -12.76 3.52
C TRP A 516 -6.86 -12.78 4.38
N ALA A 517 -6.72 -13.15 5.67
CA ALA A 517 -7.83 -13.17 6.62
C ALA A 517 -8.44 -11.77 6.86
N ASN A 518 -7.69 -10.70 6.59
CA ASN A 518 -8.13 -9.30 6.74
C ASN A 518 -8.12 -8.54 5.39
N ARG A 519 -8.18 -9.25 4.26
CA ARG A 519 -8.02 -8.64 2.92
C ARG A 519 -9.26 -7.85 2.51
N SER A 520 -10.44 -8.22 2.97
CA SER A 520 -11.69 -7.56 2.56
C SER A 520 -11.82 -6.15 3.14
N SER A 521 -12.33 -5.24 2.34
CA SER A 521 -12.59 -3.83 2.66
C SER A 521 -13.88 -3.36 1.96
N PRO A 522 -14.36 -2.13 2.20
CA PRO A 522 -15.49 -1.60 1.44
C PRO A 522 -15.23 -1.40 -0.05
N ILE A 523 -13.97 -1.26 -0.48
CA ILE A 523 -13.60 -1.14 -1.90
C ILE A 523 -13.37 -2.50 -2.59
N ALA A 524 -13.06 -3.55 -1.82
CA ALA A 524 -12.77 -4.87 -2.35
C ALA A 524 -13.36 -5.97 -1.46
N ARG A 525 -14.33 -6.73 -2.00
CA ARG A 525 -14.90 -7.91 -1.33
C ARG A 525 -14.11 -9.16 -1.67
N ILE A 526 -14.15 -10.14 -0.77
CA ILE A 526 -13.71 -11.50 -1.05
C ILE A 526 -14.99 -12.30 -1.30
N ASP A 527 -15.38 -12.43 -2.57
CA ASP A 527 -16.63 -13.09 -2.94
C ASP A 527 -16.46 -14.61 -3.16
N ALA A 528 -15.22 -15.11 -3.22
CA ALA A 528 -14.94 -16.52 -3.42
C ALA A 528 -14.64 -17.23 -2.09
N PRO A 529 -15.20 -18.45 -1.84
CA PRO A 529 -14.89 -19.20 -0.64
C PRO A 529 -13.41 -19.57 -0.57
N SER A 530 -12.84 -19.50 0.64
CA SER A 530 -11.43 -19.81 0.86
C SER A 530 -11.15 -21.31 0.64
N ARG A 531 -9.88 -21.68 0.45
CA ARG A 531 -9.48 -23.10 0.45
C ARG A 531 -9.92 -23.80 1.74
N LEU A 532 -9.80 -23.10 2.87
CA LEU A 532 -10.22 -23.59 4.17
C LEU A 532 -11.74 -23.82 4.22
N ASP A 533 -12.54 -22.91 3.69
CA ASP A 533 -14.00 -23.07 3.63
C ASP A 533 -14.41 -24.32 2.82
N HIS A 534 -13.77 -24.56 1.68
CA HIS A 534 -13.98 -25.78 0.89
C HIS A 534 -13.64 -27.05 1.68
N LYS A 535 -12.50 -27.05 2.38
CA LYS A 535 -12.08 -28.20 3.20
C LYS A 535 -12.98 -28.45 4.41
N LEU A 536 -13.43 -27.38 5.09
CA LEU A 536 -14.38 -27.48 6.20
C LEU A 536 -15.73 -28.04 5.71
N SER A 537 -16.19 -27.59 4.55
CA SER A 537 -17.41 -28.11 3.91
C SER A 537 -17.26 -29.57 3.50
N GLU A 538 -16.10 -29.94 2.93
CA GLU A 538 -15.79 -31.32 2.56
C GLU A 538 -15.72 -32.24 3.79
N PHE A 539 -15.11 -31.78 4.88
CA PHE A 539 -15.06 -32.49 6.16
C PHE A 539 -16.47 -32.77 6.67
N LEU A 540 -17.32 -31.74 6.77
CA LEU A 540 -18.70 -31.89 7.25
C LEU A 540 -19.52 -32.83 6.36
N SER A 541 -19.33 -32.77 5.04
CA SER A 541 -19.97 -33.68 4.09
C SER A 541 -19.52 -35.13 4.30
N ALA A 542 -18.21 -35.36 4.44
CA ALA A 542 -17.68 -36.70 4.71
C ALA A 542 -18.15 -37.25 6.05
N TYR A 543 -18.25 -36.39 7.08
CA TYR A 543 -18.74 -36.73 8.41
C TYR A 543 -20.20 -37.20 8.35
N ARG A 544 -21.08 -36.38 7.76
CA ARG A 544 -22.51 -36.69 7.63
C ARG A 544 -22.78 -37.95 6.79
N ALA A 545 -21.91 -38.24 5.82
CA ALA A 545 -22.02 -39.41 4.95
C ALA A 545 -21.39 -40.70 5.52
N GLY A 546 -20.76 -40.65 6.71
CA GLY A 546 -20.08 -41.81 7.29
C GLY A 546 -18.86 -42.30 6.48
N LYS A 547 -18.23 -41.44 5.68
CA LYS A 547 -17.10 -41.80 4.81
C LYS A 547 -15.78 -41.72 5.57
N HIS A 548 -15.53 -42.67 6.48
CA HIS A 548 -14.43 -42.62 7.46
C HIS A 548 -13.04 -42.37 6.86
N SER A 549 -12.64 -43.11 5.81
CA SER A 549 -11.31 -42.93 5.20
C SER A 549 -11.10 -41.54 4.58
N LYS A 550 -12.14 -41.00 3.93
CA LYS A 550 -12.12 -39.64 3.38
C LYS A 550 -12.12 -38.59 4.50
N LEU A 551 -12.87 -38.84 5.58
CA LEU A 551 -12.96 -37.95 6.72
C LEU A 551 -11.59 -37.73 7.38
N ASP A 552 -10.83 -38.80 7.64
CA ASP A 552 -9.50 -38.71 8.26
C ASP A 552 -8.51 -37.87 7.45
N LEU A 553 -8.44 -38.11 6.14
CA LEU A 553 -7.56 -37.36 5.24
C LEU A 553 -7.89 -35.86 5.24
N VAL A 554 -9.19 -35.51 5.14
CA VAL A 554 -9.61 -34.11 5.16
C VAL A 554 -9.43 -33.49 6.54
N ALA A 555 -9.58 -34.26 7.62
CA ALA A 555 -9.36 -33.79 8.98
C ALA A 555 -7.91 -33.39 9.22
N ASP A 556 -6.95 -34.18 8.75
CA ASP A 556 -5.51 -33.87 8.85
C ASP A 556 -5.19 -32.58 8.08
N ASP A 557 -5.75 -32.44 6.89
CA ASP A 557 -5.62 -31.26 6.04
C ASP A 557 -6.20 -29.99 6.69
N VAL A 558 -7.37 -30.09 7.33
CA VAL A 558 -8.00 -28.99 8.08
C VAL A 558 -7.17 -28.67 9.33
N ARG A 559 -6.68 -29.69 10.04
CA ARG A 559 -5.86 -29.50 11.26
C ARG A 559 -4.59 -28.72 10.93
N GLY A 560 -3.91 -29.03 9.83
CA GLY A 560 -2.72 -28.30 9.38
C GLY A 560 -3.00 -26.82 9.07
N GLU A 561 -4.13 -26.51 8.42
CA GLU A 561 -4.51 -25.12 8.13
C GLU A 561 -4.89 -24.34 9.40
N LEU A 562 -5.65 -24.96 10.31
CA LEU A 562 -6.00 -24.34 11.60
C LEU A 562 -4.77 -24.12 12.50
N GLN A 563 -3.82 -25.06 12.50
CA GLN A 563 -2.55 -24.90 13.19
C GLN A 563 -1.71 -23.76 12.59
N SER A 564 -1.69 -23.63 11.26
CA SER A 564 -1.01 -22.53 10.58
C SER A 564 -1.57 -21.17 11.01
N LEU A 565 -2.91 -21.04 11.06
CA LEU A 565 -3.58 -19.82 11.53
C LEU A 565 -3.24 -19.49 13.00
N GLN A 566 -3.17 -20.49 13.88
CA GLN A 566 -2.78 -20.32 15.28
C GLN A 566 -1.30 -19.93 15.45
N ASN A 567 -0.43 -20.39 14.57
CA ASN A 567 1.00 -20.14 14.65
C ASN A 567 1.43 -18.79 14.07
N VAL A 568 0.57 -18.11 13.28
CA VAL A 568 0.87 -16.81 12.66
C VAL A 568 1.49 -15.80 13.63
N PRO A 569 0.92 -15.54 14.83
CA PRO A 569 1.48 -14.50 15.71
C PRO A 569 2.89 -14.85 16.19
N LYS A 570 3.14 -16.13 16.47
CA LYS A 570 4.46 -16.63 16.90
C LYS A 570 5.48 -16.52 15.78
N ASP A 571 5.12 -16.96 14.57
CA ASP A 571 5.99 -16.92 13.40
C ASP A 571 6.35 -15.47 13.02
N LEU A 572 5.35 -14.59 12.99
CA LEU A 572 5.57 -13.16 12.76
C LEU A 572 6.48 -12.56 13.84
N ALA A 573 6.24 -12.82 15.13
CA ALA A 573 7.08 -12.28 16.20
C ALA A 573 8.55 -12.78 16.15
N LEU A 574 8.79 -13.98 15.62
CA LEU A 574 10.14 -14.55 15.51
C LEU A 574 10.89 -14.11 14.25
N HIS A 575 10.16 -13.87 13.15
CA HIS A 575 10.78 -13.76 11.83
C HIS A 575 10.52 -12.43 11.13
N MET A 576 9.53 -11.66 11.55
CA MET A 576 9.26 -10.30 11.06
C MET A 576 10.11 -9.31 11.86
N ASN A 577 10.96 -8.55 11.18
CA ASN A 577 11.81 -7.54 11.80
C ASN A 577 11.04 -6.21 12.00
N ASN A 578 9.88 -6.27 12.66
CA ASN A 578 9.02 -5.10 12.90
C ASN A 578 8.20 -5.29 14.19
N PRO A 579 8.75 -4.96 15.37
CA PRO A 579 8.06 -5.12 16.64
C PRO A 579 6.82 -4.24 16.78
N ASP A 580 6.81 -3.06 16.15
CA ASP A 580 5.68 -2.12 16.19
C ASP A 580 4.44 -2.72 15.49
N PHE A 581 4.63 -3.37 14.33
CA PHE A 581 3.57 -4.11 13.66
C PHE A 581 3.02 -5.23 14.54
N ILE A 582 3.90 -6.00 15.18
CA ILE A 582 3.47 -7.10 16.07
C ILE A 582 2.62 -6.57 17.21
N GLN A 583 3.05 -5.49 17.84
CA GLN A 583 2.33 -4.88 18.96
C GLN A 583 0.99 -4.28 18.52
N GLU A 584 0.95 -3.59 17.38
CA GLU A 584 -0.26 -3.01 16.80
C GLU A 584 -1.31 -4.08 16.47
N MET A 585 -0.88 -5.25 15.96
CA MET A 585 -1.76 -6.33 15.51
C MET A 585 -2.21 -7.31 16.61
N LEU A 586 -1.69 -7.20 17.84
CA LEU A 586 -2.01 -8.11 18.95
C LEU A 586 -3.52 -8.39 19.13
N PRO A 587 -4.44 -7.40 19.07
CA PRO A 587 -5.87 -7.67 19.21
C PRO A 587 -6.40 -8.63 18.14
N TRP A 588 -6.03 -8.43 16.87
CA TRP A 588 -6.48 -9.27 15.75
C TRP A 588 -5.81 -10.64 15.75
N PHE A 589 -4.54 -10.73 16.13
CA PHE A 589 -3.84 -12.00 16.34
C PHE A 589 -4.53 -12.89 17.36
N ARG A 590 -4.99 -12.32 18.49
CA ARG A 590 -5.72 -13.05 19.52
C ARG A 590 -7.05 -13.60 18.98
N VAL A 591 -7.82 -12.78 18.27
CA VAL A 591 -9.11 -13.20 17.70
C VAL A 591 -8.92 -14.28 16.64
N MET A 592 -7.96 -14.12 15.73
CA MET A 592 -7.65 -15.12 14.70
C MET A 592 -7.23 -16.46 15.33
N SER A 593 -6.28 -16.43 16.25
CA SER A 593 -5.75 -17.64 16.91
C SER A 593 -6.84 -18.35 17.71
N LYS A 594 -7.66 -17.60 18.45
CA LYS A 594 -8.78 -18.14 19.22
C LYS A 594 -9.83 -18.79 18.32
N ASN A 595 -10.24 -18.14 17.24
CA ASN A 595 -11.23 -18.71 16.30
C ASN A 595 -10.70 -19.99 15.63
N ALA A 596 -9.42 -20.01 15.24
CA ALA A 596 -8.79 -21.19 14.67
C ALA A 596 -8.67 -22.33 15.70
N PHE A 597 -8.28 -22.03 16.94
CA PHE A 597 -8.23 -23.00 18.04
C PHE A 597 -9.60 -23.62 18.31
N LEU A 598 -10.65 -22.81 18.43
CA LEU A 598 -12.00 -23.32 18.71
C LEU A 598 -12.58 -24.13 17.55
N SER A 599 -12.25 -23.76 16.31
CA SER A 599 -12.57 -24.57 15.14
C SER A 599 -11.83 -25.92 15.18
N GLN A 600 -10.59 -25.96 15.66
CA GLN A 600 -9.86 -27.22 15.84
C GLN A 600 -10.49 -28.07 16.95
N VAL A 601 -10.93 -27.46 18.07
CA VAL A 601 -11.67 -28.16 19.13
C VAL A 601 -12.97 -28.75 18.59
N ALA A 602 -13.70 -28.01 17.74
CA ALA A 602 -14.93 -28.48 17.10
C ALA A 602 -14.67 -29.64 16.11
N LEU A 603 -13.58 -29.59 15.36
CA LEU A 603 -13.13 -30.69 14.48
C LEU A 603 -12.88 -31.96 15.30
N GLU A 604 -12.08 -31.86 16.37
CA GLU A 604 -11.74 -32.98 17.25
C GLU A 604 -12.97 -33.55 17.99
N MET A 605 -13.98 -32.71 18.26
CA MET A 605 -15.24 -33.13 18.88
C MET A 605 -16.02 -34.03 17.92
N LEU A 606 -16.13 -33.68 16.64
CA LEU A 606 -16.81 -34.50 15.64
C LEU A 606 -16.06 -35.82 15.40
N LEU A 607 -14.73 -35.81 15.38
CA LEU A 607 -13.95 -37.06 15.30
C LEU A 607 -14.17 -37.95 16.53
N ALA A 608 -14.24 -37.37 17.74
CA ALA A 608 -14.54 -38.11 18.95
C ALA A 608 -15.96 -38.71 18.94
N GLN A 609 -16.95 -38.00 18.37
CA GLN A 609 -18.31 -38.53 18.17
C GLN A 609 -18.31 -39.74 17.24
N ARG A 610 -17.59 -39.65 16.12
CA ARG A 610 -17.41 -40.78 15.18
C ARG A 610 -16.85 -42.01 15.90
N ASP A 611 -15.89 -41.80 16.80
CA ASP A 611 -15.23 -42.86 17.55
C ASP A 611 -16.05 -43.36 18.78
N GLY A 612 -17.19 -42.72 19.07
CA GLY A 612 -18.02 -43.04 20.23
C GLY A 612 -17.40 -42.62 21.58
N ASP A 613 -16.39 -41.76 21.59
CA ASP A 613 -15.71 -41.30 22.81
C ASP A 613 -16.48 -40.15 23.48
N LEU A 614 -17.56 -40.52 24.18
CA LEU A 614 -18.44 -39.58 24.86
C LEU A 614 -17.69 -38.65 25.85
N ARG A 615 -16.70 -39.18 26.58
CA ARG A 615 -15.95 -38.37 27.58
C ARG A 615 -15.17 -37.26 26.89
N LYS A 616 -14.52 -37.57 25.77
CA LYS A 616 -13.80 -36.58 24.97
C LYS A 616 -14.76 -35.57 24.35
N VAL A 617 -15.93 -36.01 23.87
CA VAL A 617 -16.97 -35.12 23.33
C VAL A 617 -17.44 -34.10 24.38
N GLU A 618 -17.83 -34.55 25.57
CA GLU A 618 -18.30 -33.67 26.66
C GLU A 618 -17.22 -32.64 27.06
N LYS A 619 -15.96 -33.09 27.16
CA LYS A 619 -14.82 -32.21 27.46
C LYS A 619 -14.63 -31.13 26.39
N LEU A 620 -14.61 -31.52 25.11
CA LEU A 620 -14.39 -30.59 24.00
C LEU A 620 -15.56 -29.62 23.83
N ARG A 621 -16.81 -30.08 24.01
CA ARG A 621 -18.00 -29.22 24.01
C ARG A 621 -17.95 -28.18 25.14
N ASN A 622 -17.53 -28.58 26.32
CA ASN A 622 -17.36 -27.69 27.47
C ASN A 622 -16.34 -26.56 27.16
N ILE A 623 -15.21 -26.90 26.52
CA ILE A 623 -14.21 -25.92 26.08
C ILE A 623 -14.83 -24.88 25.13
N ILE A 624 -15.68 -25.29 24.19
CA ILE A 624 -16.35 -24.36 23.25
C ILE A 624 -17.36 -23.47 23.98
N GLN A 625 -18.15 -24.03 24.89
CA GLN A 625 -19.22 -23.30 25.61
C GLN A 625 -18.70 -22.27 26.63
N HIS A 626 -17.59 -22.57 27.31
CA HIS A 626 -17.08 -21.73 28.41
C HIS A 626 -15.99 -20.75 27.99
N GLN A 627 -15.80 -20.51 26.69
CA GLN A 627 -14.96 -19.41 26.24
C GLN A 627 -15.61 -18.08 26.61
N LYS A 628 -15.02 -17.38 27.57
CA LYS A 628 -15.38 -15.98 27.83
C LYS A 628 -15.15 -15.16 26.57
N VAL A 629 -16.12 -14.34 26.20
CA VAL A 629 -15.89 -13.22 25.30
C VAL A 629 -14.96 -12.28 26.06
N ASP A 630 -13.72 -12.11 25.61
CA ASP A 630 -12.77 -11.22 26.26
C ASP A 630 -13.36 -9.80 26.29
N ASN A 631 -13.31 -9.11 27.44
CA ASN A 631 -13.85 -7.75 27.65
C ASN A 631 -13.09 -6.65 26.86
N ILE A 632 -12.42 -7.01 25.77
CA ILE A 632 -11.71 -6.09 24.87
C ILE A 632 -12.73 -5.58 23.84
N LYS A 633 -12.62 -4.31 23.40
CA LYS A 633 -13.39 -3.80 22.25
C LYS A 633 -13.33 -4.85 21.13
N PRO A 634 -14.47 -5.36 20.64
CA PRO A 634 -14.46 -6.53 19.77
C PRO A 634 -13.88 -6.16 18.41
N VAL A 635 -12.61 -6.51 18.20
CA VAL A 635 -12.01 -6.52 16.86
C VAL A 635 -12.49 -7.76 16.08
N VAL A 636 -12.47 -7.66 14.76
CA VAL A 636 -13.05 -8.65 13.84
C VAL A 636 -12.01 -9.05 12.81
N VAL A 637 -11.75 -10.36 12.74
CA VAL A 637 -11.05 -11.00 11.62
C VAL A 637 -12.12 -11.72 10.78
N PRO A 638 -12.40 -11.26 9.55
CA PRO A 638 -13.53 -11.71 8.73
C PRO A 638 -13.29 -13.09 8.10
N MET A 639 -13.26 -14.13 8.93
CA MET A 639 -13.24 -15.55 8.54
C MET A 639 -14.56 -16.22 8.94
N PRO A 640 -15.67 -15.93 8.22
CA PRO A 640 -16.99 -16.50 8.54
C PRO A 640 -17.01 -18.03 8.50
N GLU A 641 -16.15 -18.67 7.70
CA GLU A 641 -16.04 -20.12 7.57
C GLU A 641 -15.74 -20.80 8.91
N LEU A 642 -14.86 -20.21 9.74
CA LEU A 642 -14.53 -20.75 11.06
C LEU A 642 -15.74 -20.72 11.99
N ARG A 643 -16.46 -19.59 11.99
CA ARG A 643 -17.66 -19.42 12.81
C ARG A 643 -18.79 -20.33 12.35
N ASN A 644 -19.00 -20.45 11.04
CA ASN A 644 -20.02 -21.30 10.46
C ASN A 644 -19.73 -22.78 10.78
N PHE A 645 -18.49 -23.22 10.61
CA PHE A 645 -18.05 -24.57 10.95
C PHE A 645 -18.28 -24.88 12.43
N MET A 646 -17.87 -24.00 13.34
CA MET A 646 -18.11 -24.19 14.78
C MET A 646 -19.60 -24.30 15.10
N ARG A 647 -20.45 -23.44 14.50
CA ARG A 647 -21.91 -23.49 14.68
C ARG A 647 -22.48 -24.82 14.18
N GLU A 648 -22.06 -25.28 13.01
CA GLU A 648 -22.53 -26.54 12.43
C GLU A 648 -22.06 -27.74 13.25
N ALA A 649 -20.78 -27.80 13.64
CA ALA A 649 -20.25 -28.86 14.50
C ALA A 649 -20.98 -28.92 15.84
N CYS A 650 -21.30 -27.76 16.41
CA CYS A 650 -22.10 -27.68 17.63
C CYS A 650 -23.52 -28.21 17.44
N ALA A 651 -24.17 -27.92 16.31
CA ALA A 651 -25.50 -28.43 15.99
C ALA A 651 -25.49 -29.95 15.76
N GLU A 652 -24.46 -30.49 15.09
CA GLU A 652 -24.30 -31.95 14.92
C GLU A 652 -24.12 -32.65 16.28
N ASN A 653 -23.30 -32.06 17.16
CA ASN A 653 -23.15 -32.56 18.52
C ASN A 653 -24.46 -32.65 19.29
N ASP A 654 -25.29 -31.61 19.19
CA ASP A 654 -26.54 -31.53 19.96
C ASP A 654 -27.54 -32.59 19.47
N ARG A 655 -27.56 -32.89 18.16
CA ARG A 655 -28.33 -34.01 17.59
C ARG A 655 -27.80 -35.36 18.06
N TRP A 656 -26.48 -35.56 18.01
CA TRP A 656 -25.85 -36.81 18.42
C TRP A 656 -26.07 -37.12 19.90
N MET A 657 -25.90 -36.12 20.79
CA MET A 657 -26.18 -36.25 22.23
C MET A 657 -27.66 -36.57 22.50
N GLY A 658 -28.58 -36.00 21.71
CA GLY A 658 -30.00 -36.33 21.75
C GLY A 658 -30.25 -37.81 21.45
N GLN A 659 -29.67 -38.35 20.37
CA GLN A 659 -29.79 -39.78 20.01
C GLN A 659 -29.14 -40.70 21.06
N GLU A 660 -27.97 -40.33 21.55
CA GLU A 660 -27.24 -41.05 22.60
C GLU A 660 -28.03 -41.16 23.90
N SER A 661 -28.64 -40.06 24.33
CA SER A 661 -29.52 -40.07 25.51
C SER A 661 -30.70 -41.03 25.32
N HIS A 662 -31.34 -41.01 24.15
CA HIS A 662 -32.47 -41.89 23.81
C HIS A 662 -32.06 -43.37 23.80
N MET A 663 -30.92 -43.72 23.20
CA MET A 663 -30.37 -45.08 23.21
C MET A 663 -30.04 -45.56 24.62
N ARG A 664 -29.46 -44.70 25.47
CA ARG A 664 -29.21 -45.07 26.88
C ARG A 664 -30.49 -45.28 27.67
N HIS A 665 -31.54 -44.50 27.41
CA HIS A 665 -32.86 -44.72 27.99
C HIS A 665 -33.46 -46.06 27.54
N LEU A 666 -33.41 -46.39 26.24
CA LEU A 666 -33.86 -47.66 25.70
C LEU A 666 -33.07 -48.85 26.26
N ASN A 667 -31.74 -48.77 26.32
CA ASN A 667 -30.90 -49.83 26.89
C ASN A 667 -31.16 -50.04 28.39
N ARG A 668 -31.36 -48.96 29.17
CA ARG A 668 -31.78 -49.08 30.58
C ARG A 668 -33.16 -49.73 30.70
N TRP A 669 -34.11 -49.33 29.86
CA TRP A 669 -35.46 -49.91 29.85
C TRP A 669 -35.42 -51.40 29.47
N PHE A 670 -34.65 -51.77 28.45
CA PHE A 670 -34.46 -53.15 28.02
C PHE A 670 -33.76 -53.99 29.10
N LEU A 671 -32.74 -53.47 29.76
CA LEU A 671 -32.10 -54.14 30.91
C LEU A 671 -33.07 -54.32 32.08
N THR A 672 -33.93 -53.35 32.33
CA THR A 672 -34.97 -53.43 33.37
C THR A 672 -36.02 -54.48 33.01
N LEU A 673 -36.44 -54.56 31.74
CA LEU A 673 -37.30 -55.63 31.24
C LEU A 673 -36.63 -57.00 31.34
N LEU A 674 -35.37 -57.14 30.93
CA LEU A 674 -34.63 -58.40 31.05
C LEU A 674 -34.54 -58.85 32.51
N GLN A 675 -34.25 -57.93 33.43
CA GLN A 675 -34.24 -58.20 34.86
C GLN A 675 -35.63 -58.59 35.40
N ALA A 676 -36.70 -57.97 34.91
CA ALA A 676 -38.07 -58.34 35.26
C ALA A 676 -38.45 -59.72 34.72
N SER A 677 -38.09 -60.06 33.48
CA SER A 677 -38.31 -61.38 32.89
C SER A 677 -37.51 -62.49 33.59
N VAL A 678 -36.25 -62.23 33.97
CA VAL A 678 -35.43 -63.17 34.77
C VAL A 678 -36.02 -63.36 36.17
N ARG A 679 -36.65 -62.34 36.76
CA ARG A 679 -37.37 -62.46 38.03
C ARG A 679 -38.71 -63.19 37.91
N ALA A 680 -39.37 -63.17 36.76
CA ALA A 680 -40.61 -63.90 36.51
C ALA A 680 -40.39 -65.37 36.11
N ALA A 681 -39.20 -65.70 35.60
CA ALA A 681 -38.79 -67.07 35.24
C ALA A 681 -38.13 -67.84 36.40
N ARG A 682 -37.79 -67.16 37.50
CA ARG A 682 -37.41 -67.75 38.79
C ARG A 682 -38.64 -67.80 39.68
#